data_AF-A0A5M3XSB6-F1
#
_entry.id   AF-A0A5M3XSB6-F1
#
_cell.length_a   1.000
_cell.length_b   1.000
_cell.length_c   1.000
_cell.angle_alpha   90.00
_cell.angle_beta   90.00
_cell.angle_gamma   90.00
#
_symmetry.space_group_name_H-M   'P 1'
#
loop_
_entity.id
_entity.type
_entity.pdbx_description
1 polymer ?
#
loop_
_entity_poly.entity_id
_entity_poly.type
_entity_poly.pdbx_seq_one_letter_code
_entity_poly.pdbx_strand_id
1 'polypeptide(L)'
;MTVGMSSEDEARRAPTRFNPFPFRATGEFIDPLSHFITIQTPATIETLGLLDTYLEPPRTGSDSGDPAGLAIAVVGEHGTGKTHLVNYLINRCAAAEPGPVGYQYLSAQAGDFRKLYFKNFLDKVDKPRVLRRLNEYYGQIVAASFGGSEFPEEIRERLRSNKIDPQRFVRQFGLPESIYLEELHSEIYKVTKDAELSTALTLMLREDLSDHVWGWLCGDPPDELLKERGILITISTESAALKAIGMFSRLFRGQDRFVLVIDEMEKVLSQQSIPTREVLDAFRELVQVTTRSGILLVLAGLPEFVDILGGNTIDRMQVVHTTPFTAGQVEDYVKANIVGTGHRSPLGPFHPKALTYMTALTNGNIRHIVGLCRKCYELTSEGGEITHATVKRAAQDRFEIINTSALAELIRDELAGISIPFVENHQLAGSDVTVDYWIPVGTGGSGCAIFLTDSVLTDEDATRLADRAKAVTDASPGSRTLLIVNGFLPESGAKVLRDAFTSGPLVYVRDGFLAVFGNTVNSIVQQVQAAELDPETGIRLHVERLTSMHIGTQRYVEALATQIEELRRSSEMGIAALSQQLHEPEAETAGILPSAIEPVFVATLSELRELTDLRQLLSTAFDPDDDSDIVHTLLVRERSALLEPLGVLFMAEALVLAFQDAVTNWYILPDTPPSTRLYTLRRLCRMFENISGYLPYYVLDGIRVTRSRSQSSEELAKLPTRVRALVGGLGSRVEVAALSTLGAPG
;
A
#
# COMPACT_ATOMS: atom_id res chain seq x y z
N MET A 1 43.68 -10.92 13.57
CA MET A 1 44.55 -10.83 12.39
C MET A 1 43.84 -9.98 11.36
N THR A 2 44.20 -8.71 11.31
CA THR A 2 43.57 -7.69 10.48
C THR A 2 44.33 -7.66 9.16
N VAL A 3 43.75 -8.22 8.10
CA VAL A 3 44.30 -8.07 6.75
C VAL A 3 43.87 -6.70 6.26
N GLY A 4 44.80 -5.76 6.27
CA GLY A 4 44.62 -4.47 5.61
C GLY A 4 44.54 -4.69 4.11
N MET A 5 43.33 -4.52 3.55
CA MET A 5 43.16 -4.33 2.12
C MET A 5 43.75 -2.96 1.76
N SER A 6 44.68 -2.94 0.81
CA SER A 6 45.33 -1.73 0.33
C SER A 6 44.32 -0.85 -0.43
N SER A 7 44.47 0.47 -0.33
CA SER A 7 43.65 1.45 -1.05
C SER A 7 43.78 1.38 -2.58
N GLU A 8 44.69 0.55 -3.10
CA GLU A 8 44.89 0.33 -4.55
C GLU A 8 43.97 -0.78 -5.10
N ASP A 9 43.53 -1.72 -4.27
CA ASP A 9 42.63 -2.81 -4.70
C ASP A 9 41.16 -2.38 -4.80
N GLU A 10 40.74 -1.32 -4.10
CA GLU A 10 39.42 -0.71 -4.29
C GLU A 10 39.31 0.07 -5.62
N ALA A 11 40.42 0.60 -6.14
CA ALA A 11 40.43 1.45 -7.34
C ALA A 11 40.30 0.68 -8.67
N ARG A 12 40.31 -0.67 -8.65
CA ARG A 12 40.29 -1.53 -9.83
C ARG A 12 39.01 -2.36 -10.02
N ARG A 13 37.98 -2.17 -9.19
CA ARG A 13 36.69 -2.83 -9.41
C ARG A 13 35.95 -2.20 -10.60
N ALA A 14 35.68 -2.99 -11.64
CA ALA A 14 34.78 -2.58 -12.70
C ALA A 14 33.40 -2.24 -12.11
N PRO A 15 32.72 -1.20 -12.62
CA PRO A 15 31.42 -0.81 -12.08
C PRO A 15 30.44 -1.98 -12.17
N THR A 16 29.71 -2.23 -11.09
CA THR A 16 28.71 -3.31 -11.05
C THR A 16 27.66 -3.07 -12.14
N ARG A 17 27.35 -4.10 -12.95
CA ARG A 17 26.29 -4.04 -13.99
C ARG A 17 24.88 -3.90 -13.40
N PHE A 18 24.72 -4.01 -12.08
CA PHE A 18 23.44 -3.89 -11.41
C PHE A 18 23.08 -2.41 -11.20
N ASN A 19 21.81 -2.05 -11.45
CA ASN A 19 21.32 -0.70 -11.20
C ASN A 19 21.24 -0.46 -9.69
N PRO A 20 21.94 0.54 -9.13
CA PRO A 20 21.96 0.78 -7.69
C PRO A 20 20.64 1.34 -7.16
N PHE A 21 19.74 1.84 -8.02
CA PHE A 21 18.48 2.44 -7.60
C PHE A 21 17.35 1.41 -7.54
N PRO A 22 16.49 1.47 -6.49
CA PRO A 22 15.44 0.47 -6.27
C PRO A 22 14.36 0.51 -7.37
N PHE A 23 13.72 -0.64 -7.61
CA PHE A 23 12.63 -0.80 -8.61
C PHE A 23 11.35 -0.07 -8.21
N ARG A 24 11.06 -0.01 -6.91
CA ARG A 24 9.91 0.71 -6.35
C ARG A 24 10.38 1.76 -5.38
N ALA A 25 9.77 2.94 -5.46
CA ALA A 25 9.92 4.02 -4.49
C ALA A 25 8.80 4.00 -3.43
N THR A 26 8.00 2.94 -3.38
CA THR A 26 6.78 2.81 -2.56
C THR A 26 6.97 1.87 -1.39
N GLY A 27 6.48 2.31 -0.23
CA GLY A 27 6.63 1.71 1.10
C GLY A 27 5.92 0.39 1.36
N GLU A 28 5.72 -0.47 0.37
CA GLU A 28 5.31 -1.86 0.60
C GLU A 28 6.54 -2.70 0.98
N PHE A 29 7.15 -2.37 2.12
CA PHE A 29 8.30 -3.09 2.62
C PHE A 29 7.85 -3.90 3.84
N ILE A 30 7.59 -5.18 3.60
CA ILE A 30 7.14 -6.15 4.61
C ILE A 30 8.32 -6.59 5.51
N ASP A 31 9.57 -6.21 5.18
CA ASP A 31 10.76 -6.62 5.93
C ASP A 31 11.51 -5.43 6.59
N PRO A 32 11.44 -5.30 7.94
CA PRO A 32 12.23 -4.36 8.74
C PRO A 32 13.75 -4.51 8.59
N LEU A 33 14.24 -5.60 7.98
CA LEU A 33 15.67 -5.86 7.78
C LEU A 33 16.20 -5.46 6.39
N SER A 34 15.33 -4.97 5.50
CA SER A 34 15.77 -4.45 4.21
C SER A 34 16.62 -3.19 4.42
N HIS A 35 17.88 -3.21 3.97
CA HIS A 35 18.76 -2.04 4.02
C HIS A 35 18.23 -1.00 3.02
N PHE A 36 17.64 0.09 3.52
CA PHE A 36 17.27 1.23 2.70
C PHE A 36 18.08 2.47 3.07
N ILE A 37 18.47 3.22 2.04
CA ILE A 37 19.19 4.47 2.19
C ILE A 37 18.22 5.54 2.68
N THR A 38 18.54 6.17 3.80
CA THR A 38 17.79 7.29 4.36
C THR A 38 18.64 8.55 4.31
N ILE A 39 18.12 9.60 3.68
CA ILE A 39 18.75 10.93 3.67
C ILE A 39 18.18 11.75 4.81
N GLN A 40 19.06 12.43 5.54
CA GLN A 40 18.66 13.27 6.65
C GLN A 40 17.96 14.52 6.13
N THR A 41 16.69 14.67 6.51
CA THR A 41 15.85 15.84 6.30
C THR A 41 15.54 16.49 7.66
N PRO A 42 15.07 17.74 7.72
CA PRO A 42 14.61 18.33 8.97
C PRO A 42 13.58 17.43 9.68
N ALA A 43 12.62 16.88 8.93
CA ALA A 43 11.61 15.96 9.44
C ALA A 43 12.20 14.66 10.02
N THR A 44 13.21 14.07 9.36
CA THR A 44 13.85 12.85 9.89
C THR A 44 14.63 13.15 11.16
N ILE A 45 15.38 14.25 11.20
CA ILE A 45 16.18 14.65 12.37
C ILE A 45 15.26 14.92 13.56
N GLU A 46 14.19 15.69 13.35
CA GLU A 46 13.22 16.02 14.39
C GLU A 46 12.52 14.77 14.94
N THR A 47 11.98 13.93 14.05
CA THR A 47 11.26 12.72 14.47
C THR A 47 12.16 11.69 15.13
N LEU A 48 13.41 11.56 14.66
CA LEU A 48 14.41 10.71 15.33
C LEU A 48 14.79 11.27 16.69
N GLY A 49 14.97 12.58 16.84
CA GLY A 49 15.25 13.19 18.15
C GLY A 49 14.13 12.92 19.15
N LEU A 50 12.87 13.00 18.69
CA LEU A 50 11.69 12.63 19.49
C LEU A 50 11.67 11.14 19.84
N LEU A 51 11.98 10.26 18.89
CA LEU A 51 12.08 8.82 19.13
C LEU A 51 13.20 8.48 20.11
N ASP A 52 14.41 8.99 19.88
CA ASP A 52 15.57 8.73 20.74
C ASP A 52 15.31 9.25 22.16
N THR A 53 14.69 10.43 22.31
CA THR A 53 14.21 10.94 23.63
C THR A 53 13.19 9.99 24.25
N TYR A 54 12.25 9.47 23.46
CA TYR A 54 11.30 8.46 23.90
C TYR A 54 11.94 7.10 24.20
N LEU A 55 13.17 6.81 23.75
CA LEU A 55 13.89 5.56 24.00
C LEU A 55 14.93 5.66 25.13
N GLU A 56 15.28 6.87 25.59
CA GLU A 56 16.21 7.09 26.70
C GLU A 56 15.67 6.53 28.05
N PRO A 57 16.45 5.74 28.82
CA PRO A 57 16.05 5.24 30.14
C PRO A 57 15.60 6.38 31.07
N PRO A 58 14.55 6.17 31.89
CA PRO A 58 14.14 7.19 32.86
C PRO A 58 15.32 7.56 33.74
N ARG A 59 15.62 8.87 33.85
CA ARG A 59 16.73 9.34 34.69
C ARG A 59 16.43 8.97 36.14
N THR A 60 17.32 8.18 36.75
CA THR A 60 17.25 7.78 38.15
C THR A 60 17.17 9.00 39.05
N GLY A 61 16.00 9.24 39.66
CA GLY A 61 15.79 10.34 40.61
C GLY A 61 14.56 11.23 40.37
N SER A 62 13.77 11.03 39.30
CA SER A 62 12.43 11.62 39.24
C SER A 62 11.45 10.75 40.02
N ASP A 63 11.09 11.19 41.22
CA ASP A 63 10.04 10.56 42.03
C ASP A 63 8.73 10.42 41.22
N SER A 64 8.20 9.19 41.17
CA SER A 64 6.79 8.86 40.87
C SER A 64 6.23 9.20 39.48
N GLY A 65 6.60 8.45 38.44
CA GLY A 65 5.79 8.39 37.22
C GLY A 65 6.28 7.37 36.20
N ASP A 66 5.36 6.55 35.67
CA ASP A 66 5.56 5.84 34.41
C ASP A 66 6.09 6.84 33.34
N PRO A 67 7.07 6.46 32.48
CA PRO A 67 7.55 7.37 31.43
C PRO A 67 6.38 7.84 30.56
N ALA A 68 6.27 9.16 30.39
CA ALA A 68 5.20 9.76 29.60
C ALA A 68 5.30 9.29 28.14
N GLY A 69 4.17 8.86 27.58
CA GLY A 69 4.07 8.52 26.17
C GLY A 69 4.10 9.77 25.31
N LEU A 70 4.30 9.58 24.01
CA LEU A 70 4.45 10.66 23.05
C LEU A 70 3.56 10.39 21.85
N ALA A 71 2.97 11.43 21.26
CA ALA A 71 2.22 11.34 20.02
C ALA A 71 2.86 12.25 18.97
N ILE A 72 3.16 11.70 17.79
CA ILE A 72 3.78 12.39 16.67
C ILE A 72 2.85 12.31 15.47
N ALA A 73 2.57 13.44 14.83
CA ALA A 73 1.90 13.51 13.53
C ALA A 73 2.94 13.82 12.44
N VAL A 74 3.19 12.88 11.54
CA VAL A 74 4.04 13.07 10.36
C VAL A 74 3.15 13.47 9.18
N VAL A 75 3.31 14.70 8.73
CA VAL A 75 2.39 15.34 7.78
C VAL A 75 3.14 15.74 6.52
N GLY A 76 2.50 15.66 5.36
CA GLY A 76 3.03 16.26 4.13
C GLY A 76 2.41 15.71 2.87
N GLU A 77 2.82 16.26 1.74
CA GLU A 77 2.27 15.95 0.43
C GLU A 77 2.55 14.51 -0.04
N HIS A 78 1.87 14.09 -1.11
CA HIS A 78 2.18 12.82 -1.74
C HIS A 78 3.62 12.78 -2.24
N GLY A 79 4.36 11.72 -1.88
CA GLY A 79 5.73 11.52 -2.35
C GLY A 79 6.79 12.38 -1.67
N THR A 80 6.53 12.93 -0.47
CA THR A 80 7.55 13.59 0.39
C THR A 80 8.31 12.62 1.30
N GLY A 81 7.97 11.33 1.31
CA GLY A 81 8.68 10.31 2.08
C GLY A 81 8.10 9.98 3.47
N LYS A 82 6.83 10.30 3.75
CA LYS A 82 6.15 9.94 5.02
C LYS A 82 6.29 8.48 5.41
N THR A 83 5.85 7.55 4.55
CA THR A 83 5.97 6.11 4.79
C THR A 83 7.43 5.66 4.95
N HIS A 84 8.36 6.27 4.22
CA HIS A 84 9.79 5.99 4.37
C HIS A 84 10.29 6.39 5.76
N LEU A 85 9.94 7.60 6.22
CA LEU A 85 10.28 8.09 7.56
C LEU A 85 9.69 7.16 8.63
N VAL A 86 8.43 6.77 8.48
CA VAL A 86 7.76 5.84 9.41
C VAL A 86 8.49 4.48 9.49
N ASN A 87 8.82 3.87 8.36
CA ASN A 87 9.57 2.61 8.34
C ASN A 87 10.97 2.76 8.92
N TYR A 88 11.60 3.92 8.70
CA TYR A 88 12.89 4.24 9.30
C TYR A 88 12.84 4.27 10.84
N LEU A 89 11.75 4.81 11.42
CA LEU A 89 11.54 4.79 12.87
C LEU A 89 11.38 3.36 13.40
N ILE A 90 10.61 2.52 12.70
CA ILE A 90 10.43 1.11 13.07
C ILE A 90 11.76 0.37 13.06
N ASN A 91 12.58 0.56 12.03
CA ASN A 91 13.90 -0.04 11.95
C ASN A 91 14.83 0.44 13.07
N ARG A 92 14.75 1.73 13.41
CA ARG A 92 15.48 2.30 14.55
C ARG A 92 15.04 1.68 15.88
N CYS A 93 13.75 1.43 16.06
CA CYS A 93 13.20 0.74 17.24
C CYS A 93 13.67 -0.71 17.33
N ALA A 94 13.68 -1.43 16.20
CA ALA A 94 14.14 -2.81 16.12
C ALA A 94 15.65 -2.94 16.43
N ALA A 95 16.44 -1.90 16.15
CA ALA A 95 17.88 -1.85 16.38
C ALA A 95 18.29 -1.21 17.73
N ALA A 96 17.33 -0.83 18.58
CA ALA A 96 17.63 -0.16 19.85
C ALA A 96 18.15 -1.14 20.93
N GLU A 97 19.14 -0.70 21.72
CA GLU A 97 19.64 -1.39 22.92
C GLU A 97 19.06 -0.72 24.19
N PRO A 98 18.73 -1.46 25.28
CA PRO A 98 19.18 -2.81 25.64
C PRO A 98 18.25 -3.98 25.24
N GLY A 99 17.27 -3.76 24.36
CA GLY A 99 16.41 -4.83 23.82
C GLY A 99 15.42 -4.30 22.78
N PRO A 100 14.87 -5.18 21.91
CA PRO A 100 13.97 -4.76 20.85
C PRO A 100 12.70 -4.14 21.45
N VAL A 101 12.48 -2.87 21.15
CA VAL A 101 11.26 -2.14 21.52
C VAL A 101 10.09 -2.81 20.79
N GLY A 102 9.00 -3.10 21.50
CA GLY A 102 7.81 -3.65 20.86
C GLY A 102 7.23 -2.61 19.90
N TYR A 103 6.91 -2.99 18.66
CA TYR A 103 6.26 -2.08 17.72
C TYR A 103 5.15 -2.76 16.94
N GLN A 104 4.21 -1.95 16.47
CA GLN A 104 3.13 -2.38 15.60
C GLN A 104 2.95 -1.37 14.47
N TYR A 105 3.04 -1.84 13.22
CA TYR A 105 2.78 -1.04 12.03
C TYR A 105 1.41 -1.37 11.44
N LEU A 106 0.56 -0.35 11.33
CA LEU A 106 -0.75 -0.41 10.72
C LEU A 106 -0.78 0.53 9.52
N SER A 107 -0.86 0.01 8.30
CA SER A 107 -1.21 0.81 7.12
C SER A 107 -2.72 0.86 7.03
N ALA A 108 -3.29 2.05 6.97
CA ALA A 108 -4.72 2.24 6.74
C ALA A 108 -5.04 2.03 5.26
N GLN A 109 -4.98 0.79 4.78
CA GLN A 109 -5.43 0.48 3.42
C GLN A 109 -6.92 0.84 3.27
N ALA A 110 -7.31 1.36 2.10
CA ALA A 110 -8.61 2.01 1.83
C ALA A 110 -9.81 1.38 2.60
N GLY A 111 -10.40 2.16 3.52
CA GLY A 111 -11.51 1.70 4.34
C GLY A 111 -11.68 2.49 5.64
N ASP A 112 -12.38 1.87 6.59
CA ASP A 112 -12.74 2.43 7.90
C ASP A 112 -11.80 1.91 9.01
N PHE A 113 -11.96 2.43 10.23
CA PHE A 113 -11.16 1.94 11.38
C PHE A 113 -11.43 0.46 11.73
N ARG A 114 -12.55 -0.11 11.25
CA ARG A 114 -12.83 -1.54 11.43
C ARG A 114 -11.89 -2.40 10.60
N LYS A 115 -11.67 -2.06 9.32
CA LYS A 115 -10.70 -2.77 8.48
C LYS A 115 -9.30 -2.66 9.08
N LEU A 116 -8.92 -1.48 9.59
CA LEU A 116 -7.65 -1.29 10.29
C LEU A 116 -7.48 -2.26 11.47
N TYR A 117 -8.53 -2.46 12.26
CA TYR A 117 -8.52 -3.39 13.38
C TYR A 117 -8.52 -4.87 12.94
N PHE A 118 -9.50 -5.30 12.16
CA PHE A 118 -9.67 -6.72 11.83
C PHE A 118 -8.60 -7.24 10.87
N LYS A 119 -8.23 -6.47 9.84
CA LYS A 119 -7.31 -6.94 8.79
C LYS A 119 -5.86 -6.54 9.02
N ASN A 120 -5.61 -5.41 9.69
CA ASN A 120 -4.25 -4.87 9.77
C ASN A 120 -3.64 -5.06 11.17
N PHE A 121 -4.49 -5.08 12.21
CA PHE A 121 -4.08 -5.31 13.58
C PHE A 121 -4.17 -6.79 13.97
N LEU A 122 -5.37 -7.39 13.92
CA LEU A 122 -5.59 -8.77 14.41
C LEU A 122 -4.90 -9.84 13.57
N ASP A 123 -4.72 -9.66 12.26
CA ASP A 123 -3.94 -10.59 11.43
C ASP A 123 -2.47 -10.71 11.89
N LYS A 124 -1.96 -9.73 12.65
CA LYS A 124 -0.60 -9.71 13.21
C LYS A 124 -0.55 -10.09 14.69
N VAL A 125 -1.69 -10.37 15.30
CA VAL A 125 -1.83 -10.65 16.73
C VAL A 125 -2.48 -12.02 16.94
N ASP A 126 -1.72 -12.93 17.54
CA ASP A 126 -2.18 -14.28 17.85
C ASP A 126 -2.74 -14.40 19.28
N LYS A 127 -3.75 -15.26 19.44
CA LYS A 127 -4.39 -15.57 20.74
C LYS A 127 -3.38 -15.93 21.83
N PRO A 128 -2.38 -16.81 21.60
CA PRO A 128 -1.40 -17.18 22.62
C PRO A 128 -0.57 -15.99 23.12
N ARG A 129 -0.21 -15.06 22.23
CA ARG A 129 0.51 -13.85 22.61
C ARG A 129 -0.31 -12.93 23.49
N VAL A 130 -1.60 -12.76 23.20
CA VAL A 130 -2.53 -11.97 24.04
C VAL A 130 -2.68 -12.62 25.41
N LEU A 131 -2.92 -13.93 25.47
CA LEU A 131 -3.02 -14.68 26.73
C LEU A 131 -1.75 -14.59 27.58
N ARG A 132 -0.58 -14.71 26.96
CA ARG A 132 0.70 -14.55 27.65
C ARG A 132 0.82 -13.17 28.28
N ARG A 133 0.49 -12.10 27.55
CA ARG A 133 0.53 -10.72 28.08
C ARG A 133 -0.50 -10.49 29.19
N LEU A 134 -1.71 -11.04 29.05
CA LEU A 134 -2.72 -10.97 30.12
C LEU A 134 -2.26 -11.70 31.38
N ASN A 135 -1.66 -12.89 31.24
CA ASN A 135 -1.09 -13.63 32.36
C ASN A 135 0.09 -12.90 33.01
N GLU A 136 0.97 -12.26 32.23
CA GLU A 136 2.04 -11.40 32.77
C GLU A 136 1.44 -10.24 33.59
N TYR A 137 0.39 -9.59 33.09
CA TYR A 137 -0.26 -8.48 33.78
C TYR A 137 -0.96 -8.94 35.07
N TYR A 138 -1.67 -10.08 35.02
CA TYR A 138 -2.25 -10.72 36.19
C TYR A 138 -1.17 -11.12 37.21
N GLY A 139 -0.04 -11.66 36.75
CA GLY A 139 1.12 -11.98 37.59
C GLY A 139 1.73 -10.76 38.28
N GLN A 140 1.72 -9.58 37.64
CA GLN A 140 2.15 -8.32 38.25
C GLN A 140 1.21 -7.87 39.37
N ILE A 141 -0.10 -7.96 39.16
CA ILE A 141 -1.11 -7.63 40.18
C ILE A 141 -0.94 -8.55 41.40
N VAL A 142 -0.86 -9.86 41.16
CA VAL A 142 -0.62 -10.85 42.21
C VAL A 142 0.70 -10.56 42.93
N ALA A 143 1.79 -10.27 42.21
CA ALA A 143 3.08 -9.94 42.80
C ALA A 143 3.07 -8.64 43.62
N ALA A 144 2.30 -7.63 43.20
CA ALA A 144 2.17 -6.34 43.88
C ALA A 144 1.40 -6.47 45.20
N SER A 145 0.38 -7.34 45.24
CA SER A 145 -0.40 -7.60 46.46
C SER A 145 0.44 -8.16 47.63
N PHE A 146 1.62 -8.71 47.33
CA PHE A 146 2.57 -9.25 48.31
C PHE A 146 3.55 -8.21 48.88
N GLY A 147 3.39 -6.92 48.57
CA GLY A 147 4.20 -5.84 49.13
C GLY A 147 4.11 -5.80 50.66
N GLY A 148 5.13 -6.35 51.35
CA GLY A 148 5.19 -6.45 52.81
C GLY A 148 4.93 -7.85 53.40
N SER A 149 4.78 -8.89 52.58
CA SER A 149 4.57 -10.29 53.01
C SER A 149 5.89 -11.09 53.17
N GLU A 150 5.81 -12.30 53.76
CA GLU A 150 6.95 -13.23 53.94
C GLU A 150 7.49 -13.86 52.64
N PHE A 151 6.88 -13.58 51.47
CA PHE A 151 7.34 -14.16 50.21
C PHE A 151 8.64 -13.51 49.70
N PRO A 152 9.70 -14.31 49.41
CA PRO A 152 10.95 -13.82 48.85
C PRO A 152 10.75 -12.99 47.57
N GLU A 153 11.57 -11.95 47.38
CA GLU A 153 11.56 -11.12 46.15
C GLU A 153 11.75 -11.98 44.88
N GLU A 154 12.48 -13.09 44.97
CA GLU A 154 12.67 -14.02 43.85
C GLU A 154 11.35 -14.64 43.36
N ILE A 155 10.40 -14.95 44.26
CA ILE A 155 9.09 -15.47 43.87
C ILE A 155 8.26 -14.36 43.21
N ARG A 156 8.30 -13.15 43.76
CA ARG A 156 7.64 -11.97 43.18
C ARG A 156 8.17 -11.68 41.78
N GLU A 157 9.47 -11.78 41.58
CA GLU A 157 10.11 -11.58 40.27
C GLU A 157 9.76 -12.70 39.29
N ARG A 158 9.66 -13.95 39.75
CA ARG A 158 9.21 -15.08 38.92
C ARG A 158 7.73 -14.98 38.52
N LEU A 159 6.88 -14.39 39.36
CA LEU A 159 5.48 -14.07 39.02
C LEU A 159 5.40 -12.93 38.01
N ARG A 160 6.17 -11.84 38.20
CA ARG A 160 6.24 -10.71 37.25
C ARG A 160 6.75 -11.13 35.88
N SER A 161 7.76 -12.00 35.84
CA SER A 161 8.34 -12.53 34.61
C SER A 161 7.60 -13.73 34.03
N ASN A 162 6.43 -14.09 34.59
CA ASN A 162 5.58 -15.21 34.16
C ASN A 162 6.35 -16.55 34.03
N LYS A 163 7.41 -16.74 34.84
CA LYS A 163 8.16 -18.00 34.98
C LYS A 163 7.42 -19.02 35.85
N ILE A 164 6.44 -18.54 36.61
CA ILE A 164 5.47 -19.31 37.37
C ILE A 164 4.10 -18.88 36.86
N ASP A 165 3.26 -19.85 36.51
CA ASP A 165 1.86 -19.59 36.17
C ASP A 165 1.14 -18.95 37.38
N PRO A 166 0.70 -17.69 37.27
CA PRO A 166 0.10 -16.97 38.39
C PRO A 166 -1.25 -17.57 38.81
N GLN A 167 -2.03 -18.14 37.87
CA GLN A 167 -3.31 -18.77 38.21
C GLN A 167 -3.08 -20.03 39.03
N ARG A 168 -2.14 -20.87 38.57
CA ARG A 168 -1.76 -22.08 39.30
C ARG A 168 -1.20 -21.74 40.68
N PHE A 169 -0.41 -20.68 40.78
CA PHE A 169 0.12 -20.18 42.05
C PHE A 169 -1.01 -19.77 43.01
N VAL A 170 -1.93 -18.90 42.56
CA VAL A 170 -3.08 -18.44 43.35
C VAL A 170 -3.92 -19.62 43.86
N ARG A 171 -4.22 -20.61 43.02
CA ARG A 171 -4.97 -21.81 43.41
C ARG A 171 -4.20 -22.70 44.38
N GLN A 172 -2.91 -22.91 44.16
CA GLN A 172 -2.07 -23.77 44.99
C GLN A 172 -1.91 -23.22 46.42
N PHE A 173 -1.85 -21.89 46.56
CA PHE A 173 -1.71 -21.22 47.86
C PHE A 173 -3.06 -20.80 48.48
N GLY A 174 -4.19 -21.14 47.85
CA GLY A 174 -5.53 -20.85 48.36
C GLY A 174 -5.83 -19.35 48.48
N LEU A 175 -5.22 -18.53 47.62
CA LEU A 175 -5.40 -17.09 47.62
C LEU A 175 -6.75 -16.71 46.99
N PRO A 176 -7.34 -15.56 47.37
CA PRO A 176 -8.65 -15.15 46.87
C PRO A 176 -8.57 -14.66 45.42
N GLU A 177 -8.68 -15.60 44.46
CA GLU A 177 -8.61 -15.34 43.01
C GLU A 177 -9.58 -14.24 42.55
N SER A 178 -10.77 -14.16 43.15
CA SER A 178 -11.77 -13.14 42.83
C SER A 178 -11.27 -11.72 43.03
N ILE A 179 -10.46 -11.47 44.06
CA ILE A 179 -9.93 -10.12 44.36
C ILE A 179 -8.96 -9.67 43.26
N TYR A 180 -8.06 -10.56 42.83
CA TYR A 180 -7.08 -10.24 41.80
C TYR A 180 -7.71 -10.10 40.41
N LEU A 181 -8.76 -10.88 40.11
CA LEU A 181 -9.52 -10.73 38.87
C LEU A 181 -10.33 -9.43 38.84
N GLU A 182 -10.88 -8.99 39.97
CA GLU A 182 -11.53 -7.67 40.09
C GLU A 182 -10.53 -6.54 39.93
N GLU A 183 -9.33 -6.67 40.51
CA GLU A 183 -8.26 -5.68 40.34
C GLU A 183 -7.78 -5.62 38.89
N LEU A 184 -7.60 -6.77 38.24
CA LEU A 184 -7.31 -6.87 36.80
C LEU A 184 -8.38 -6.19 35.95
N HIS A 185 -9.65 -6.47 36.24
CA HIS A 185 -10.78 -5.84 35.54
C HIS A 185 -10.76 -4.32 35.70
N SER A 186 -10.58 -3.83 36.93
CA SER A 186 -10.49 -2.40 37.24
C SER A 186 -9.32 -1.72 36.51
N GLU A 187 -8.14 -2.35 36.47
CA GLU A 187 -6.99 -1.80 35.75
C GLU A 187 -7.20 -1.75 34.23
N ILE A 188 -7.79 -2.79 33.64
CA ILE A 188 -8.15 -2.79 32.22
C ILE A 188 -9.23 -1.73 31.93
N TYR A 189 -10.24 -1.61 32.80
CA TYR A 189 -11.34 -0.65 32.65
C TYR A 189 -10.87 0.80 32.71
N LYS A 190 -9.92 1.13 33.61
CA LYS A 190 -9.31 2.47 33.68
C LYS A 190 -8.70 2.92 32.35
N VAL A 191 -8.22 1.98 31.54
CA VAL A 191 -7.55 2.23 30.27
C VAL A 191 -8.54 2.24 29.11
N THR A 192 -9.42 1.24 29.04
CA THR A 192 -10.34 1.07 27.90
C THR A 192 -11.58 1.96 28.00
N LYS A 193 -11.99 2.29 29.23
CA LYS A 193 -13.31 2.83 29.58
C LYS A 193 -14.47 2.06 28.95
N ASP A 194 -14.24 0.79 28.68
CA ASP A 194 -15.17 -0.11 28.03
C ASP A 194 -15.36 -1.35 28.92
N ALA A 195 -16.56 -1.46 29.48
CA ALA A 195 -16.88 -2.52 30.43
C ALA A 195 -16.90 -3.90 29.76
N GLU A 196 -17.35 -3.99 28.50
CA GLU A 196 -17.43 -5.25 27.77
C GLU A 196 -16.03 -5.76 27.40
N LEU A 197 -15.15 -4.89 26.88
CA LEU A 197 -13.76 -5.25 26.60
C LEU A 197 -13.00 -5.68 27.87
N SER A 198 -13.21 -4.96 28.98
CA SER A 198 -12.56 -5.28 30.26
C SER A 198 -13.01 -6.63 30.80
N THR A 199 -14.31 -6.90 30.71
CA THR A 199 -14.90 -8.18 31.11
C THR A 199 -14.40 -9.32 30.23
N ALA A 200 -14.40 -9.13 28.91
CA ALA A 200 -13.93 -10.11 27.95
C ALA A 200 -12.47 -10.53 28.23
N LEU A 201 -11.56 -9.58 28.44
CA LEU A 201 -10.15 -9.87 28.69
C LEU A 201 -9.92 -10.60 30.03
N THR A 202 -10.67 -10.25 31.06
CA THR A 202 -10.66 -11.00 32.33
C THR A 202 -11.19 -12.43 32.14
N LEU A 203 -12.24 -12.62 31.33
CA LEU A 203 -12.77 -13.95 30.99
C LEU A 203 -11.81 -14.77 30.11
N MET A 204 -10.97 -14.12 29.31
CA MET A 204 -10.00 -14.77 28.43
C MET A 204 -8.97 -15.62 29.21
N LEU A 205 -8.72 -15.26 30.48
CA LEU A 205 -7.87 -16.03 31.40
C LEU A 205 -8.49 -17.38 31.81
N ARG A 206 -9.79 -17.56 31.63
CA ARG A 206 -10.47 -18.83 31.90
C ARG A 206 -10.41 -19.72 30.67
N GLU A 207 -9.83 -20.91 30.82
CA GLU A 207 -9.64 -21.86 29.71
C GLU A 207 -10.94 -22.20 28.98
N ASP A 208 -12.06 -22.31 29.70
CA ASP A 208 -13.38 -22.65 29.15
C ASP A 208 -14.03 -21.54 28.32
N LEU A 209 -13.60 -20.28 28.49
CA LEU A 209 -14.18 -19.11 27.80
C LEU A 209 -13.21 -18.44 26.83
N SER A 210 -11.95 -18.86 26.84
CA SER A 210 -10.87 -18.22 26.08
C SER A 210 -11.12 -18.22 24.57
N ASP A 211 -11.62 -19.33 24.01
CA ASP A 211 -11.96 -19.42 22.57
C ASP A 211 -13.17 -18.56 22.20
N HIS A 212 -14.19 -18.54 23.06
CA HIS A 212 -15.39 -17.73 22.88
C HIS A 212 -15.06 -16.23 22.85
N VAL A 213 -14.27 -15.76 23.83
CA VAL A 213 -13.79 -14.38 23.86
C VAL A 213 -12.94 -14.05 22.64
N TRP A 214 -12.07 -14.96 22.20
CA TRP A 214 -11.23 -14.73 21.03
C TRP A 214 -12.06 -14.57 19.75
N GLY A 215 -13.08 -15.42 19.54
CA GLY A 215 -14.02 -15.26 18.43
C GLY A 215 -14.70 -13.89 18.45
N TRP A 216 -15.18 -13.45 19.62
CA TRP A 216 -15.78 -12.12 19.77
C TRP A 216 -14.80 -10.98 19.46
N LEU A 217 -13.55 -11.06 19.91
CA LEU A 217 -12.51 -10.08 19.56
C LEU A 217 -12.22 -10.08 18.05
N CYS A 218 -12.31 -11.23 17.39
CA CYS A 218 -12.20 -11.37 15.93
C CYS A 218 -13.43 -10.88 15.16
N GLY A 219 -14.49 -10.43 15.86
CA GLY A 219 -15.68 -9.81 15.27
C GLY A 219 -16.91 -10.72 15.22
N ASP A 220 -16.84 -11.93 15.76
CA ASP A 220 -18.01 -12.80 15.88
C ASP A 220 -19.02 -12.21 16.87
N PRO A 221 -20.34 -12.44 16.67
CA PRO A 221 -21.34 -12.04 17.66
C PRO A 221 -21.11 -12.78 18.99
N PRO A 222 -21.37 -12.14 20.15
CA PRO A 222 -21.26 -12.82 21.42
C PRO A 222 -22.26 -13.98 21.48
N ASP A 223 -21.78 -15.15 21.89
CA ASP A 223 -22.65 -16.30 22.16
C ASP A 223 -23.39 -16.15 23.50
N GLU A 224 -24.26 -17.11 23.81
CA GLU A 224 -25.05 -17.07 25.05
C GLU A 224 -24.17 -17.05 26.31
N LEU A 225 -23.00 -17.72 26.31
CA LEU A 225 -22.09 -17.72 27.46
C LEU A 225 -21.50 -16.33 27.71
N LEU A 226 -21.16 -15.59 26.65
CA LEU A 226 -20.67 -14.22 26.75
C LEU A 226 -21.79 -13.23 27.11
N LYS A 227 -23.00 -13.42 26.56
CA LYS A 227 -24.17 -12.59 26.89
C LYS A 227 -24.56 -12.69 28.35
N GLU A 228 -24.58 -13.89 28.92
CA GLU A 228 -24.84 -14.12 30.36
C GLU A 228 -23.81 -13.40 31.26
N ARG A 229 -22.64 -13.07 30.72
CA ARG A 229 -21.56 -12.36 31.41
C ARG A 229 -21.51 -10.86 31.14
N GLY A 230 -22.50 -10.33 30.41
CA GLY A 230 -22.65 -8.89 30.16
C GLY A 230 -21.96 -8.38 28.91
N ILE A 231 -21.48 -9.25 28.02
CA ILE A 231 -20.96 -8.88 26.69
C ILE A 231 -22.11 -9.01 25.70
N LEU A 232 -22.68 -7.88 25.31
CA LEU A 232 -23.93 -7.84 24.54
C LEU A 232 -23.73 -7.36 23.12
N ILE A 233 -22.63 -6.62 22.86
CA ILE A 233 -22.43 -5.90 21.62
C ILE A 233 -21.25 -6.51 20.85
N THR A 234 -21.44 -6.73 19.55
CA THR A 234 -20.35 -7.10 18.63
C THR A 234 -19.46 -5.89 18.35
N ILE A 235 -18.15 -6.09 18.25
CA ILE A 235 -17.19 -5.06 17.80
C ILE A 235 -17.42 -4.75 16.31
N SER A 236 -18.47 -3.99 16.04
CA SER A 236 -18.99 -3.73 14.69
C SER A 236 -18.93 -2.26 14.29
N THR A 237 -18.54 -1.38 15.22
CA THR A 237 -18.41 0.06 15.00
C THR A 237 -16.93 0.47 14.97
N GLU A 238 -16.63 1.57 14.28
CA GLU A 238 -15.29 2.15 14.21
C GLU A 238 -14.78 2.63 15.58
N SER A 239 -15.69 3.18 16.39
CA SER A 239 -15.42 3.59 17.78
C SER A 239 -14.95 2.39 18.63
N ALA A 240 -15.66 1.25 18.54
CA ALA A 240 -15.27 0.03 19.26
C ALA A 240 -13.91 -0.52 18.77
N ALA A 241 -13.67 -0.48 17.46
CA ALA A 241 -12.39 -0.90 16.87
C ALA A 241 -11.21 -0.05 17.38
N LEU A 242 -11.37 1.28 17.45
CA LEU A 242 -10.36 2.19 17.99
C LEU A 242 -10.07 1.93 19.48
N LYS A 243 -11.11 1.72 20.28
CA LYS A 243 -10.96 1.36 21.71
C LYS A 243 -10.21 0.04 21.87
N ALA A 244 -10.50 -0.95 21.03
CA ALA A 244 -9.80 -2.22 21.03
C ALA A 244 -8.31 -2.06 20.65
N ILE A 245 -7.97 -1.24 19.64
CA ILE A 245 -6.57 -0.94 19.29
C ILE A 245 -5.84 -0.30 20.47
N GLY A 246 -6.46 0.68 21.14
CA GLY A 246 -5.88 1.36 22.31
C GLY A 246 -5.63 0.39 23.47
N MET A 247 -6.60 -0.48 23.74
CA MET A 247 -6.50 -1.55 24.73
C MET A 247 -5.32 -2.48 24.45
N PHE A 248 -5.23 -3.03 23.23
CA PHE A 248 -4.16 -3.97 22.92
C PHE A 248 -2.80 -3.30 22.95
N SER A 249 -2.71 -2.05 22.53
CA SER A 249 -1.46 -1.28 22.57
C SER A 249 -0.94 -1.13 24.01
N ARG A 250 -1.84 -0.89 24.98
CA ARG A 250 -1.49 -0.93 26.42
C ARG A 250 -1.02 -2.31 26.85
N LEU A 251 -1.76 -3.34 26.49
CA LEU A 251 -1.44 -4.72 26.86
C LEU A 251 -0.06 -5.13 26.31
N PHE A 252 0.28 -4.72 25.09
CA PHE A 252 1.56 -5.04 24.46
C PHE A 252 2.74 -4.24 24.98
N ARG A 253 2.51 -3.05 25.55
CA ARG A 253 3.55 -2.33 26.28
C ARG A 253 4.08 -3.15 27.46
N GLY A 254 3.19 -3.62 28.34
CA GLY A 254 3.62 -4.23 29.59
C GLY A 254 4.61 -3.32 30.36
N GLN A 255 5.81 -3.85 30.65
CA GLN A 255 6.94 -3.15 31.28
C GLN A 255 7.93 -2.54 30.25
N ASP A 256 7.79 -2.89 28.98
CA ASP A 256 8.68 -2.46 27.91
C ASP A 256 8.15 -1.18 27.22
N ARG A 257 8.99 -0.56 26.39
CA ARG A 257 8.52 0.53 25.51
C ARG A 257 7.74 -0.07 24.34
N PHE A 258 6.75 0.68 23.87
CA PHE A 258 5.91 0.26 22.75
C PHE A 258 5.67 1.40 21.78
N VAL A 259 5.81 1.10 20.48
CA VAL A 259 5.59 2.06 19.39
C VAL A 259 4.43 1.59 18.53
N LEU A 260 3.34 2.36 18.54
CA LEU A 260 2.21 2.17 17.63
C LEU A 260 2.34 3.13 16.47
N VAL A 261 2.32 2.60 15.25
CA VAL A 261 2.39 3.37 14.02
C VAL A 261 1.13 3.15 13.21
N ILE A 262 0.49 4.24 12.79
CA ILE A 262 -0.64 4.23 11.86
C ILE A 262 -0.27 5.12 10.66
N ASP A 263 -0.06 4.51 9.49
CA ASP A 263 0.27 5.20 8.24
C ASP A 263 -0.95 5.31 7.32
N GLU A 264 -0.90 6.27 6.40
CA GLU A 264 -1.94 6.57 5.41
C GLU A 264 -3.28 6.99 6.05
N MET A 265 -3.23 7.81 7.11
CA MET A 265 -4.41 8.29 7.84
C MET A 265 -5.46 8.95 6.95
N GLU A 266 -5.06 9.53 5.81
CA GLU A 266 -5.98 10.09 4.82
C GLU A 266 -6.98 9.06 4.26
N LYS A 267 -6.63 7.76 4.25
CA LYS A 267 -7.50 6.71 3.70
C LYS A 267 -8.63 6.32 4.64
N VAL A 268 -8.40 6.39 5.96
CA VAL A 268 -9.43 6.15 7.00
C VAL A 268 -10.23 7.40 7.35
N LEU A 269 -9.67 8.58 7.11
CA LEU A 269 -10.32 9.87 7.39
C LEU A 269 -10.83 10.58 6.12
N SER A 270 -10.84 9.90 4.96
CA SER A 270 -11.18 10.52 3.66
C SER A 270 -12.62 11.04 3.58
N GLN A 271 -12.82 12.06 2.73
CA GLN A 271 -14.04 12.86 2.57
C GLN A 271 -15.32 12.10 2.15
N GLN A 272 -15.25 10.81 1.81
CA GLN A 272 -16.45 10.04 1.42
C GLN A 272 -17.39 9.76 2.62
N SER A 273 -16.90 9.94 3.85
CA SER A 273 -17.72 9.94 5.05
C SER A 273 -17.03 10.80 6.12
N ILE A 274 -17.54 12.01 6.36
CA ILE A 274 -17.10 12.83 7.49
C ILE A 274 -17.19 11.95 8.75
N PRO A 275 -16.07 11.72 9.47
CA PRO A 275 -16.08 10.86 10.65
C PRO A 275 -17.16 11.34 11.63
N THR A 276 -17.94 10.40 12.15
CA THR A 276 -18.93 10.75 13.16
C THR A 276 -18.23 11.30 14.39
N ARG A 277 -18.93 12.14 15.16
CA ARG A 277 -18.40 12.67 16.42
C ARG A 277 -17.93 11.57 17.37
N GLU A 278 -18.62 10.42 17.36
CA GLU A 278 -18.24 9.26 18.17
C GLU A 278 -16.87 8.70 17.77
N VAL A 279 -16.58 8.61 16.47
CA VAL A 279 -15.27 8.15 15.97
C VAL A 279 -14.16 9.14 16.31
N LEU A 280 -14.40 10.44 16.16
CA LEU A 280 -13.44 11.47 16.56
C LEU A 280 -13.17 11.46 18.06
N ASP A 281 -14.21 11.26 18.88
CA ASP A 281 -14.07 11.17 20.33
C ASP A 281 -13.30 9.89 20.74
N ALA A 282 -13.57 8.74 20.10
CA ALA A 282 -12.84 7.49 20.30
C ALA A 282 -11.36 7.61 19.86
N PHE A 283 -11.08 8.32 18.77
CA PHE A 283 -9.71 8.58 18.32
C PHE A 283 -8.97 9.52 19.28
N ARG A 284 -9.64 10.58 19.76
CA ARG A 284 -9.07 11.46 20.78
C ARG A 284 -8.75 10.69 22.05
N GLU A 285 -9.64 9.77 22.43
CA GLU A 285 -9.40 8.86 23.54
C GLU A 285 -8.20 7.94 23.27
N LEU A 286 -8.05 7.37 22.07
CA LEU A 286 -6.87 6.59 21.69
C LEU A 286 -5.57 7.39 21.91
N VAL A 287 -5.48 8.62 21.40
CA VAL A 287 -4.30 9.48 21.57
C VAL A 287 -4.02 9.77 23.05
N GLN A 288 -5.06 9.97 23.86
CA GLN A 288 -4.92 10.19 25.30
C GLN A 288 -4.45 8.92 26.03
N VAL A 289 -5.00 7.78 25.64
CA VAL A 289 -4.67 6.49 26.26
C VAL A 289 -3.24 6.13 25.93
N THR A 290 -2.79 6.25 24.67
CA THR A 290 -1.41 5.94 24.30
C THR A 290 -0.40 6.84 25.02
N THR A 291 -0.63 8.17 25.03
CA THR A 291 0.27 9.12 25.70
C THR A 291 0.32 8.91 27.22
N ARG A 292 -0.82 8.68 27.89
CA ARG A 292 -0.82 8.37 29.34
C ARG A 292 -0.20 7.03 29.67
N SER A 293 -0.28 6.08 28.74
CA SER A 293 0.19 4.73 28.94
C SER A 293 1.67 4.56 28.69
N GLY A 294 2.42 5.61 28.33
CA GLY A 294 3.85 5.48 28.02
C GLY A 294 4.14 4.89 26.64
N ILE A 295 3.18 4.95 25.71
CA ILE A 295 3.30 4.45 24.34
C ILE A 295 3.70 5.62 23.43
N LEU A 296 4.58 5.36 22.46
CA LEU A 296 4.82 6.27 21.34
C LEU A 296 3.81 5.98 20.23
N LEU A 297 2.95 6.94 19.93
CA LEU A 297 2.01 6.91 18.81
C LEU A 297 2.57 7.74 17.65
N VAL A 298 2.74 7.14 16.48
CA VAL A 298 3.12 7.83 15.25
C VAL A 298 1.98 7.73 14.25
N LEU A 299 1.46 8.87 13.82
CA LEU A 299 0.39 8.99 12.85
C LEU A 299 0.95 9.65 11.60
N ALA A 300 0.82 9.02 10.43
CA ALA A 300 1.30 9.56 9.18
C ALA A 300 0.18 9.72 8.16
N GLY A 301 0.14 10.87 7.48
CA GLY A 301 -0.85 11.13 6.45
C GLY A 301 -0.75 12.51 5.81
N LEU A 302 -1.75 12.87 5.01
CA LEU A 302 -1.82 14.17 4.34
C LEU A 302 -2.23 15.33 5.28
N PRO A 303 -1.93 16.59 4.96
CA PRO A 303 -2.28 17.74 5.80
C PRO A 303 -3.74 17.80 6.25
N GLU A 304 -4.67 17.35 5.41
CA GLU A 304 -6.11 17.41 5.68
C GLU A 304 -6.53 16.60 6.90
N PHE A 305 -5.80 15.54 7.28
CA PHE A 305 -6.18 14.77 8.48
C PHE A 305 -5.97 15.58 9.76
N VAL A 306 -5.00 16.49 9.78
CA VAL A 306 -4.75 17.39 10.93
C VAL A 306 -5.94 18.31 11.13
N ASP A 307 -6.49 18.84 10.03
CA ASP A 307 -7.65 19.72 10.05
C ASP A 307 -8.90 18.98 10.58
N ILE A 308 -9.06 17.71 10.22
CA ILE A 308 -10.18 16.86 10.67
C ILE A 308 -10.12 16.57 12.18
N LEU A 309 -8.92 16.36 12.74
CA LEU A 309 -8.74 16.02 14.16
C LEU A 309 -9.04 17.19 15.11
N GLY A 310 -8.93 18.42 14.61
CA GLY A 310 -9.17 19.67 15.34
C GLY A 310 -8.12 19.99 16.42
N GLY A 311 -8.09 21.25 16.86
CA GLY A 311 -7.03 21.81 17.72
C GLY A 311 -6.78 21.05 19.03
N ASN A 312 -7.83 20.68 19.77
CA ASN A 312 -7.67 20.02 21.08
C ASN A 312 -6.92 18.66 21.03
N THR A 313 -6.96 17.96 19.89
CA THR A 313 -6.25 16.70 19.70
C THR A 313 -4.82 16.97 19.22
N ILE A 314 -4.67 17.89 18.27
CA ILE A 314 -3.37 18.28 17.68
C ILE A 314 -2.46 18.98 18.70
N ASP A 315 -3.00 19.79 19.62
CA ASP A 315 -2.25 20.45 20.69
C ASP A 315 -1.53 19.46 21.63
N ARG A 316 -1.92 18.18 21.59
CA ARG A 316 -1.33 17.09 22.38
C ARG A 316 -0.32 16.27 21.58
N MET A 317 -0.05 16.65 20.33
CA MET A 317 0.81 15.95 19.41
C MET A 317 1.96 16.85 18.96
N GLN A 318 3.11 16.24 18.68
CA GLN A 318 4.21 16.91 17.98
C GLN A 318 3.98 16.74 16.48
N VAL A 319 3.73 17.84 15.77
CA VAL A 319 3.47 17.83 14.33
C VAL A 319 4.78 18.07 13.59
N VAL A 320 5.18 17.08 12.79
CA VAL A 320 6.40 17.12 11.97
C VAL A 320 6.01 17.16 10.50
N HIS A 321 6.48 18.18 9.79
CA HIS A 321 6.19 18.36 8.37
C HIS A 321 7.31 17.78 7.50
N THR A 322 6.96 16.78 6.67
CA THR A 322 7.81 16.31 5.58
C THR A 322 7.74 17.29 4.41
N THR A 323 8.89 17.67 3.89
CA THR A 323 9.03 18.57 2.74
C THR A 323 9.64 17.84 1.55
N PRO A 324 9.40 18.32 0.32
CA PRO A 324 10.10 17.82 -0.85
C PRO A 324 11.62 17.96 -0.71
N PHE A 325 12.37 17.09 -1.38
CA PHE A 325 13.82 17.09 -1.33
C PHE A 325 14.40 18.33 -2.02
N THR A 326 15.38 18.94 -1.36
CA THR A 326 16.25 19.96 -1.95
C THR A 326 17.26 19.33 -2.90
N ALA A 327 17.86 20.13 -3.78
CA ALA A 327 18.88 19.63 -4.72
C ALA A 327 20.07 18.98 -4.00
N GLY A 328 20.47 19.52 -2.83
CA GLY A 328 21.51 18.91 -1.99
C GLY A 328 21.12 17.54 -1.44
N GLN A 329 19.87 17.38 -0.99
CA GLN A 329 19.37 16.07 -0.52
C GLN A 329 19.25 15.05 -1.66
N VAL A 330 18.91 15.49 -2.88
CA VAL A 330 18.95 14.62 -4.07
C VAL A 330 20.38 14.19 -4.40
N GLU A 331 21.33 15.11 -4.29
CA GLU A 331 22.75 14.81 -4.47
C GLU A 331 23.22 13.77 -3.44
N ASP A 332 22.88 13.94 -2.17
CA ASP A 332 23.24 13.01 -1.11
C ASP A 332 22.55 11.64 -1.29
N TYR A 333 21.31 11.62 -1.77
CA TYR A 333 20.62 10.39 -2.16
C TYR A 333 21.38 9.64 -3.25
N VAL A 334 21.77 10.33 -4.32
CA VAL A 334 22.53 9.72 -5.42
C VAL A 334 23.88 9.22 -4.93
N LYS A 335 24.62 10.02 -4.14
CA LYS A 335 25.89 9.60 -3.55
C LYS A 335 25.74 8.30 -2.78
N ALA A 336 24.76 8.23 -1.89
CA ALA A 336 24.56 7.06 -1.04
C ALA A 336 24.23 5.79 -1.83
N ASN A 337 23.54 5.89 -2.97
CA ASN A 337 23.25 4.74 -3.84
C ASN A 337 24.44 4.35 -4.72
N ILE A 338 25.28 5.31 -5.11
CA ILE A 338 26.48 5.06 -5.92
C ILE A 338 27.63 4.49 -5.08
N VAL A 339 27.71 4.80 -3.79
CA VAL A 339 28.72 4.25 -2.89
C VAL A 339 28.68 2.71 -2.93
N GLY A 340 29.83 2.09 -3.24
CA GLY A 340 29.95 0.63 -3.33
C GLY A 340 29.75 0.04 -4.74
N THR A 341 29.37 0.84 -5.74
CA THR A 341 29.17 0.39 -7.14
C THR A 341 30.45 0.38 -7.98
N GLY A 342 31.58 0.88 -7.45
CA GLY A 342 32.87 0.93 -8.15
C GLY A 342 33.09 2.17 -9.04
N HIS A 343 32.18 3.13 -9.04
CA HIS A 343 32.38 4.41 -9.74
C HIS A 343 33.45 5.29 -9.07
N ARG A 344 34.24 6.00 -9.88
CA ARG A 344 35.31 6.91 -9.39
C ARG A 344 34.77 8.24 -8.87
N SER A 345 33.65 8.70 -9.42
CA SER A 345 32.96 9.91 -8.98
C SER A 345 31.96 9.56 -7.88
N PRO A 346 31.83 10.38 -6.82
CA PRO A 346 30.81 10.16 -5.79
C PRO A 346 29.38 10.25 -6.35
N LEU A 347 29.18 10.92 -7.49
CA LEU A 347 27.90 10.97 -8.20
C LEU A 347 27.77 9.91 -9.30
N GLY A 348 28.80 9.08 -9.48
CA GLY A 348 28.84 8.10 -10.56
C GLY A 348 28.68 8.79 -11.91
N PRO A 349 27.78 8.31 -12.79
CA PRO A 349 27.53 8.93 -14.08
C PRO A 349 26.70 10.23 -14.00
N PHE A 350 26.22 10.68 -12.84
CA PHE A 350 25.36 11.85 -12.75
C PHE A 350 26.14 13.17 -12.77
N HIS A 351 25.85 14.02 -13.75
CA HIS A 351 26.33 15.40 -13.76
C HIS A 351 25.54 16.25 -12.74
N PRO A 352 26.18 17.11 -11.91
CA PRO A 352 25.50 17.91 -10.88
C PRO A 352 24.32 18.76 -11.41
N LYS A 353 24.49 19.39 -12.57
CA LYS A 353 23.40 20.14 -13.26
C LYS A 353 22.19 19.27 -13.62
N ALA A 354 22.40 17.98 -13.91
CA ALA A 354 21.31 17.05 -14.21
C ALA A 354 20.48 16.76 -12.95
N LEU A 355 21.11 16.68 -11.78
CA LEU A 355 20.41 16.52 -10.49
C LEU A 355 19.61 17.76 -10.11
N THR A 356 20.17 18.95 -10.36
CA THR A 356 19.44 20.22 -10.17
C THR A 356 18.20 20.26 -11.05
N TYR A 357 18.33 19.91 -12.32
CA TYR A 357 17.21 19.82 -13.24
C TYR A 357 16.18 18.76 -12.84
N MET A 358 16.62 17.57 -12.45
CA MET A 358 15.74 16.50 -11.97
C MET A 358 14.94 16.95 -10.74
N THR A 359 15.58 17.68 -9.82
CA THR A 359 14.92 18.23 -8.63
C THR A 359 13.87 19.27 -9.01
N ALA A 360 14.22 20.21 -9.91
CA ALA A 360 13.28 21.22 -10.40
C ALA A 360 12.10 20.59 -11.14
N LEU A 361 12.37 19.61 -12.01
CA LEU A 361 11.35 18.89 -12.77
C LEU A 361 10.36 18.15 -11.87
N THR A 362 10.84 17.53 -10.81
CA THR A 362 10.01 16.73 -9.89
C THR A 362 9.47 17.55 -8.71
N ASN A 363 9.79 18.84 -8.63
CA ASN A 363 9.58 19.67 -7.45
C ASN A 363 10.04 18.99 -6.14
N GLY A 364 11.15 18.26 -6.18
CA GLY A 364 11.70 17.53 -5.03
C GLY A 364 10.91 16.28 -4.61
N ASN A 365 9.93 15.80 -5.39
CA ASN A 365 9.18 14.59 -5.05
C ASN A 365 10.07 13.34 -5.12
N ILE A 366 10.34 12.73 -3.95
CA ILE A 366 11.31 11.63 -3.87
C ILE A 366 10.87 10.41 -4.68
N ARG A 367 9.56 10.14 -4.77
CA ARG A 367 9.03 9.02 -5.56
C ARG A 367 9.37 9.17 -7.04
N HIS A 368 9.24 10.39 -7.57
CA HIS A 368 9.61 10.69 -8.95
C HIS A 368 11.13 10.70 -9.15
N ILE A 369 11.89 11.26 -8.20
CA ILE A 369 13.36 11.29 -8.23
C ILE A 369 13.93 9.88 -8.31
N VAL A 370 13.52 8.96 -7.42
CA VAL A 370 14.00 7.56 -7.44
C VAL A 370 13.72 6.90 -8.79
N GLY A 371 12.51 7.09 -9.32
CA GLY A 371 12.13 6.55 -10.63
C GLY A 371 12.97 7.11 -11.78
N LEU A 372 13.27 8.42 -11.76
CA LEU A 372 14.10 9.07 -12.76
C LEU A 372 15.58 8.66 -12.63
N CYS A 373 16.14 8.60 -11.42
CA CYS A 373 17.50 8.12 -11.19
C CYS A 373 17.70 6.72 -11.78
N ARG A 374 16.76 5.80 -11.48
CA ARG A 374 16.78 4.45 -12.01
C ARG A 374 16.76 4.43 -13.54
N LYS A 375 15.80 5.13 -14.15
CA LYS A 375 15.64 5.16 -15.61
C LYS A 375 16.81 5.83 -16.32
N CYS A 376 17.34 6.93 -15.77
CA CYS A 376 18.57 7.56 -16.28
C CYS A 376 19.75 6.60 -16.25
N TYR A 377 19.89 5.82 -15.17
CA TYR A 377 20.95 4.81 -15.06
C TYR A 377 20.78 3.67 -16.08
N GLU A 378 19.55 3.20 -16.31
CA GLU A 378 19.23 2.21 -17.36
C GLU A 378 19.53 2.73 -18.76
N LEU A 379 19.19 3.99 -19.07
CA LEU A 379 19.47 4.61 -20.37
C LEU A 379 20.97 4.83 -20.64
N THR A 380 21.81 4.76 -19.59
CA THR A 380 23.23 5.13 -19.65
C THR A 380 24.14 3.92 -19.37
N SER A 381 23.59 2.70 -19.34
CA SER A 381 24.33 1.46 -19.04
C SER A 381 25.47 1.13 -20.01
N GLU A 382 25.63 1.91 -21.09
CA GLU A 382 26.74 1.82 -22.06
C GLU A 382 27.95 2.74 -21.74
N GLY A 383 27.97 3.39 -20.57
CA GLY A 383 29.15 4.13 -20.09
C GLY A 383 29.17 5.64 -20.39
N GLY A 384 27.99 6.25 -20.56
CA GLY A 384 27.84 7.69 -20.75
C GLY A 384 27.72 8.49 -19.43
N GLU A 385 27.73 9.81 -19.55
CA GLU A 385 27.34 10.72 -18.48
C GLU A 385 25.84 11.01 -18.55
N ILE A 386 25.17 10.99 -17.41
CA ILE A 386 23.77 11.40 -17.25
C ILE A 386 23.73 12.92 -17.20
N THR A 387 23.29 13.51 -18.31
CA THR A 387 23.18 14.95 -18.51
C THR A 387 21.72 15.41 -18.45
N HIS A 388 21.50 16.71 -18.63
CA HIS A 388 20.16 17.31 -18.80
C HIS A 388 19.34 16.60 -19.88
N ALA A 389 19.96 16.27 -21.02
CA ALA A 389 19.29 15.59 -22.12
C ALA A 389 18.85 14.16 -21.74
N THR A 390 19.67 13.45 -20.96
CA THR A 390 19.34 12.11 -20.46
C THR A 390 18.15 12.16 -19.50
N VAL A 391 18.13 13.13 -18.57
CA VAL A 391 17.01 13.32 -17.64
C VAL A 391 15.73 13.69 -18.39
N LYS A 392 15.83 14.56 -19.40
CA LYS A 392 14.70 14.91 -20.26
C LYS A 392 14.13 13.67 -20.95
N ARG A 393 14.98 12.87 -21.59
CA ARG A 393 14.57 11.61 -22.25
C ARG A 393 13.98 10.60 -21.26
N ALA A 394 14.58 10.44 -20.08
CA ALA A 394 14.06 9.56 -19.04
C ALA A 394 12.69 10.00 -18.53
N ALA A 395 12.46 11.32 -18.44
CA ALA A 395 11.17 11.88 -18.05
C ALA A 395 10.12 11.65 -19.14
N GLN A 396 10.46 11.87 -20.41
CA GLN A 396 9.57 11.58 -21.55
C GLN A 396 9.16 10.10 -21.56
N ASP A 397 10.13 9.18 -21.55
CA ASP A 397 9.86 7.73 -21.49
C ASP A 397 8.99 7.30 -20.30
N ARG A 398 9.07 8.02 -19.17
CA ARG A 398 8.39 7.63 -17.92
C ARG A 398 7.01 8.26 -17.79
N PHE A 399 6.82 9.49 -18.30
CA PHE A 399 5.60 10.26 -18.11
C PHE A 399 4.73 10.32 -19.37
N GLU A 400 5.28 10.09 -20.57
CA GLU A 400 4.49 10.01 -21.80
C GLU A 400 3.85 8.62 -21.91
N ILE A 401 2.52 8.58 -21.81
CA ILE A 401 1.75 7.32 -21.72
C ILE A 401 1.48 6.73 -23.11
N ILE A 402 1.39 7.59 -24.13
CA ILE A 402 1.18 7.23 -25.53
C ILE A 402 1.97 8.18 -26.45
N ASN A 403 2.23 7.77 -27.69
CA ASN A 403 2.79 8.66 -28.70
C ASN A 403 1.79 9.77 -29.06
N THR A 404 2.25 10.99 -29.29
CA THR A 404 1.43 12.15 -29.62
C THR A 404 0.65 11.99 -30.91
N SER A 405 1.15 11.20 -31.87
CA SER A 405 0.36 10.80 -33.04
C SER A 405 -0.85 9.93 -32.67
N ALA A 406 -0.70 9.01 -31.71
CA ALA A 406 -1.81 8.18 -31.23
C ALA A 406 -2.80 9.00 -30.40
N LEU A 407 -2.33 9.98 -29.63
CA LEU A 407 -3.22 10.92 -28.94
C LEU A 407 -4.02 11.78 -29.93
N ALA A 408 -3.36 12.23 -31.01
CA ALA A 408 -4.02 12.97 -32.07
C ALA A 408 -5.14 12.13 -32.73
N GLU A 409 -4.89 10.85 -33.00
CA GLU A 409 -5.94 9.93 -33.51
C GLU A 409 -7.10 9.78 -32.52
N LEU A 410 -6.83 9.58 -31.23
CA LEU A 410 -7.88 9.50 -30.20
C LEU A 410 -8.74 10.77 -30.12
N ILE A 411 -8.11 11.94 -30.20
CA ILE A 411 -8.82 13.24 -30.19
C ILE A 411 -9.66 13.40 -31.45
N ARG A 412 -9.13 13.03 -32.61
CA ARG A 412 -9.86 13.05 -33.88
C ARG A 412 -11.11 12.17 -33.81
N ASP A 413 -10.96 10.95 -33.32
CA ASP A 413 -12.07 9.99 -33.20
C ASP A 413 -13.15 10.50 -32.24
N GLU A 414 -12.76 11.11 -31.13
CA GLU A 414 -13.70 11.70 -30.17
C GLU A 414 -14.43 12.93 -30.74
N LEU A 415 -13.72 13.84 -31.41
CA LEU A 415 -14.35 14.99 -32.07
C LEU A 415 -15.34 14.56 -33.17
N ALA A 416 -14.99 13.52 -33.94
CA ALA A 416 -15.88 12.91 -34.91
C ALA A 416 -17.10 12.24 -34.24
N GLY A 417 -16.89 11.54 -33.12
CA GLY A 417 -17.95 10.91 -32.34
C GLY A 417 -18.98 11.89 -31.78
N ILE A 418 -18.54 13.08 -31.35
CA ILE A 418 -19.43 14.16 -30.85
C ILE A 418 -20.11 14.92 -32.02
N SER A 419 -19.81 14.58 -33.28
CA SER A 419 -20.39 15.20 -34.49
C SER A 419 -20.15 16.72 -34.60
N ILE A 420 -19.01 17.20 -34.08
CA ILE A 420 -18.60 18.60 -34.16
C ILE A 420 -17.73 18.77 -35.41
N PRO A 421 -18.02 19.74 -36.31
CA PRO A 421 -17.13 20.02 -37.44
C PRO A 421 -15.81 20.61 -36.94
N PHE A 422 -14.69 20.10 -37.43
CA PHE A 422 -13.36 20.61 -37.10
C PHE A 422 -12.43 20.61 -38.32
N VAL A 423 -11.37 21.41 -38.25
CA VAL A 423 -10.31 21.53 -39.26
C VAL A 423 -8.97 21.26 -38.59
N GLU A 424 -8.20 20.32 -39.12
CA GLU A 424 -6.86 20.01 -38.64
C GLU A 424 -5.83 21.01 -39.19
N ASN A 425 -4.79 21.29 -38.40
CA ASN A 425 -3.66 22.15 -38.80
C ASN A 425 -4.11 23.49 -39.38
N HIS A 426 -5.10 24.11 -38.75
CA HIS A 426 -5.68 25.35 -39.25
C HIS A 426 -4.75 26.53 -38.99
N GLN A 427 -4.46 27.29 -40.04
CA GLN A 427 -3.74 28.55 -39.93
C GLN A 427 -4.75 29.70 -39.82
N LEU A 428 -4.67 30.47 -38.73
CA LEU A 428 -5.57 31.58 -38.49
C LEU A 428 -5.27 32.74 -39.44
N ALA A 429 -6.32 33.28 -40.08
CA ALA A 429 -6.20 34.38 -41.03
C ALA A 429 -5.55 35.61 -40.38
N GLY A 430 -4.45 36.10 -40.97
CA GLY A 430 -3.72 37.26 -40.46
C GLY A 430 -2.68 36.95 -39.38
N SER A 431 -2.40 35.68 -39.10
CA SER A 431 -1.31 35.25 -38.20
C SER A 431 -0.51 34.08 -38.78
N ASP A 432 0.74 33.95 -38.33
CA ASP A 432 1.59 32.78 -38.63
C ASP A 432 1.34 31.63 -37.64
N VAL A 433 0.25 31.68 -36.86
CA VAL A 433 -0.06 30.67 -35.85
C VAL A 433 -0.89 29.55 -36.43
N THR A 434 -0.33 28.35 -36.38
CA THR A 434 -1.05 27.10 -36.68
C THR A 434 -1.53 26.46 -35.38
N VAL A 435 -2.79 26.05 -35.38
CA VAL A 435 -3.43 25.28 -34.30
C VAL A 435 -3.65 23.84 -34.75
N ASP A 436 -3.54 22.88 -33.83
CA ASP A 436 -3.61 21.46 -34.17
C ASP A 436 -5.03 21.07 -34.61
N TYR A 437 -6.04 21.54 -33.86
CA TYR A 437 -7.44 21.45 -34.26
C TYR A 437 -8.16 22.79 -34.09
N TRP A 438 -8.99 23.13 -35.07
CA TRP A 438 -9.86 24.29 -35.05
C TRP A 438 -11.32 23.88 -35.20
N ILE A 439 -12.13 24.26 -34.22
CA ILE A 439 -13.58 24.06 -34.26
C ILE A 439 -14.22 25.41 -34.58
N PRO A 440 -14.70 25.65 -35.82
CA PRO A 440 -15.40 26.88 -36.15
C PRO A 440 -16.75 26.93 -35.44
N VAL A 441 -17.04 28.07 -34.81
CA VAL A 441 -18.29 28.30 -34.10
C VAL A 441 -18.95 29.54 -34.67
N GLY A 442 -20.13 29.38 -35.26
CA GLY A 442 -20.88 30.46 -35.86
C GLY A 442 -20.34 30.92 -37.22
N THR A 443 -20.69 32.15 -37.61
CA THR A 443 -20.31 32.73 -38.92
C THR A 443 -19.28 33.84 -38.81
N GLY A 444 -19.01 34.34 -37.61
CA GLY A 444 -18.10 35.46 -37.34
C GLY A 444 -16.60 35.15 -37.33
N GLY A 445 -16.19 33.92 -37.66
CA GLY A 445 -14.77 33.52 -37.63
C GLY A 445 -14.20 33.24 -36.23
N SER A 446 -15.06 33.20 -35.20
CA SER A 446 -14.71 32.74 -33.86
C SER A 446 -14.73 31.22 -33.78
N GLY A 447 -13.95 30.65 -32.86
CA GLY A 447 -13.89 29.21 -32.70
C GLY A 447 -13.14 28.74 -31.46
N CYS A 448 -12.98 27.43 -31.34
CA CYS A 448 -12.14 26.81 -30.34
C CYS A 448 -10.85 26.30 -30.99
N ALA A 449 -9.72 26.85 -30.57
CA ALA A 449 -8.39 26.37 -30.91
C ALA A 449 -7.92 25.34 -29.88
N ILE A 450 -7.57 24.15 -30.34
CA ILE A 450 -7.02 23.07 -29.51
C ILE A 450 -5.56 22.89 -29.89
N PHE A 451 -4.71 22.88 -28.86
CA PHE A 451 -3.27 22.65 -28.98
C PHE A 451 -2.91 21.32 -28.36
N LEU A 452 -2.09 20.54 -29.06
CA LEU A 452 -1.49 19.31 -28.55
C LEU A 452 0.00 19.56 -28.33
N THR A 453 0.49 19.14 -27.18
CA THR A 453 1.92 19.21 -26.87
C THR A 453 2.33 18.00 -26.05
N ASP A 454 3.60 17.61 -26.17
CA ASP A 454 4.22 16.59 -25.32
C ASP A 454 4.37 17.11 -23.89
N SER A 455 5.18 16.44 -23.07
CA SER A 455 5.47 16.91 -21.72
C SER A 455 6.03 18.35 -21.74
N VAL A 456 5.44 19.23 -20.94
CA VAL A 456 5.95 20.59 -20.70
C VAL A 456 6.97 20.50 -19.59
N LEU A 457 8.26 20.64 -19.90
CA LEU A 457 9.32 20.33 -18.93
C LEU A 457 10.05 21.56 -18.40
N THR A 458 9.81 22.73 -19.00
CA THR A 458 10.49 23.99 -18.65
C THR A 458 9.50 25.16 -18.64
N ASP A 459 9.83 26.22 -17.90
CA ASP A 459 9.05 27.45 -17.89
C ASP A 459 9.10 28.18 -19.26
N GLU A 460 10.17 27.97 -20.04
CA GLU A 460 10.28 28.44 -21.43
C GLU A 460 9.26 27.74 -22.34
N ASP A 461 9.06 26.42 -22.18
CA ASP A 461 8.03 25.67 -22.92
C ASP A 461 6.63 26.20 -22.58
N ALA A 462 6.37 26.47 -21.29
CA ALA A 462 5.10 27.05 -20.84
C ALA A 462 4.88 28.46 -21.39
N THR A 463 5.90 29.31 -21.38
CA THR A 463 5.85 30.68 -21.92
C THR A 463 5.58 30.67 -23.42
N ARG A 464 6.29 29.81 -24.18
CA ARG A 464 6.07 29.64 -25.62
C ARG A 464 4.63 29.22 -25.94
N LEU A 465 4.04 28.32 -25.15
CA LEU A 465 2.66 27.88 -25.32
C LEU A 465 1.65 28.99 -24.95
N ALA A 466 1.92 29.76 -23.90
CA ALA A 466 1.12 30.91 -23.52
C ALA A 466 1.12 32.00 -24.61
N ASP A 467 2.29 32.28 -25.21
CA ASP A 467 2.41 33.23 -26.33
C ASP A 467 1.62 32.77 -27.56
N ARG A 468 1.62 31.47 -27.86
CA ARG A 468 0.78 30.89 -28.93
C ARG A 468 -0.71 31.09 -28.65
N ALA A 469 -1.16 30.82 -27.43
CA ALA A 469 -2.56 31.01 -27.05
C ALA A 469 -3.01 32.48 -27.14
N LYS A 470 -2.14 33.39 -26.71
CA LYS A 470 -2.37 34.83 -26.83
C LYS A 470 -2.48 35.27 -28.28
N ALA A 471 -1.57 34.80 -29.14
CA ALA A 471 -1.59 35.14 -30.56
C ALA A 471 -2.88 34.67 -31.27
N VAL A 472 -3.48 33.54 -30.86
CA VAL A 472 -4.81 33.13 -31.34
C VAL A 472 -5.90 34.10 -30.90
N THR A 473 -5.87 34.52 -29.63
CA THR A 473 -6.87 35.43 -29.06
C THR A 473 -6.78 36.81 -29.71
N ASP A 474 -5.56 37.26 -30.03
CA ASP A 474 -5.30 38.53 -30.73
C ASP A 474 -5.76 38.46 -32.20
N ALA A 475 -5.56 37.32 -32.88
CA ALA A 475 -5.93 37.13 -34.28
C ALA A 475 -7.43 36.92 -34.51
N SER A 476 -8.13 36.26 -33.58
CA SER A 476 -9.59 36.06 -33.63
C SER A 476 -10.23 36.38 -32.28
N PRO A 477 -10.58 37.67 -32.05
CA PRO A 477 -11.25 38.10 -30.82
C PRO A 477 -12.58 37.37 -30.62
N GLY A 478 -12.74 36.72 -29.46
CA GLY A 478 -13.91 35.88 -29.16
C GLY A 478 -13.63 34.37 -29.26
N SER A 479 -12.50 33.98 -29.85
CA SER A 479 -12.06 32.59 -29.85
C SER A 479 -11.54 32.15 -28.50
N ARG A 480 -11.65 30.84 -28.24
CA ARG A 480 -11.20 30.20 -27.00
C ARG A 480 -10.11 29.19 -27.29
N THR A 481 -9.25 28.97 -26.31
CA THR A 481 -8.07 28.11 -26.43
C THR A 481 -8.11 26.97 -25.40
N LEU A 482 -7.73 25.77 -25.84
CA LEU A 482 -7.59 24.58 -25.01
C LEU A 482 -6.21 23.95 -25.25
N LEU A 483 -5.49 23.64 -24.18
CA LEU A 483 -4.21 22.92 -24.25
C LEU A 483 -4.38 21.49 -23.76
N ILE A 484 -3.85 20.54 -24.53
CA ILE A 484 -3.75 19.13 -24.16
C ILE A 484 -2.27 18.78 -24.05
N VAL A 485 -1.86 18.31 -22.87
CA VAL A 485 -0.49 17.93 -22.55
C VAL A 485 -0.38 16.41 -22.48
N ASN A 486 0.36 15.80 -23.40
CA ASN A 486 0.67 14.38 -23.40
C ASN A 486 1.87 14.10 -22.48
N GLY A 487 1.61 13.94 -21.19
CA GLY A 487 2.63 13.53 -20.22
C GLY A 487 2.71 14.47 -19.02
N PHE A 488 3.91 14.97 -18.72
CA PHE A 488 4.15 15.72 -17.48
C PHE A 488 3.92 17.23 -17.66
N LEU A 489 3.26 17.84 -16.68
CA LEU A 489 3.09 19.28 -16.54
C LEU A 489 3.47 19.72 -15.12
N PRO A 490 4.61 20.42 -14.91
CA PRO A 490 5.01 20.91 -13.60
C PRO A 490 4.05 21.99 -13.10
N GLU A 491 3.93 22.13 -11.78
CA GLU A 491 3.00 23.09 -11.17
C GLU A 491 3.32 24.54 -11.52
N SER A 492 4.61 24.88 -11.70
CA SER A 492 5.05 26.21 -12.16
C SER A 492 4.49 26.53 -13.54
N GLY A 493 4.66 25.61 -14.50
CA GLY A 493 4.10 25.71 -15.85
C GLY A 493 2.57 25.70 -15.85
N ALA A 494 1.95 24.88 -15.01
CA ALA A 494 0.49 24.82 -14.89
C ALA A 494 -0.12 26.16 -14.46
N LYS A 495 0.54 26.92 -13.56
CA LYS A 495 0.08 28.26 -13.15
C LYS A 495 0.08 29.22 -14.35
N VAL A 496 1.19 29.31 -15.07
CA VAL A 496 1.31 30.17 -16.25
C VAL A 496 0.29 29.79 -17.34
N LEU A 497 0.12 28.50 -17.61
CA LEU A 497 -0.78 28.01 -18.65
C LEU A 497 -2.27 28.13 -18.27
N ARG A 498 -2.62 28.06 -16.98
CA ARG A 498 -4.00 28.30 -16.52
C ARG A 498 -4.47 29.73 -16.77
N ASP A 499 -3.56 30.69 -16.70
CA ASP A 499 -3.89 32.10 -16.95
C ASP A 499 -3.94 32.41 -18.47
N ALA A 500 -3.19 31.68 -19.28
CA ALA A 500 -3.09 31.91 -20.72
C ALA A 500 -4.18 31.20 -21.57
N PHE A 501 -4.69 30.05 -21.11
CA PHE A 501 -5.69 29.27 -21.82
C PHE A 501 -7.10 29.47 -21.26
N THR A 502 -8.13 29.37 -22.13
CA THR A 502 -9.52 29.61 -21.70
C THR A 502 -10.00 28.56 -20.71
N SER A 503 -9.73 27.30 -21.06
CA SER A 503 -9.86 26.16 -20.17
C SER A 503 -8.45 25.77 -19.77
N GLY A 504 -8.20 25.59 -18.47
CA GLY A 504 -6.88 25.20 -17.98
C GLY A 504 -6.36 23.95 -18.71
N PRO A 505 -5.04 23.72 -18.71
CA PRO A 505 -4.43 22.63 -19.47
C PRO A 505 -4.99 21.28 -19.03
N LEU A 506 -5.39 20.46 -20.01
CA LEU A 506 -5.80 19.07 -19.80
C LEU A 506 -4.58 18.16 -19.97
N VAL A 507 -4.19 17.47 -18.90
CA VAL A 507 -3.13 16.47 -18.97
C VAL A 507 -3.74 15.14 -19.39
N TYR A 508 -3.16 14.51 -20.41
CA TYR A 508 -3.59 13.20 -20.88
C TYR A 508 -3.36 12.16 -19.78
N VAL A 509 -4.44 11.47 -19.45
CA VAL A 509 -4.47 10.26 -18.62
C VAL A 509 -5.24 9.21 -19.42
N ARG A 510 -4.78 7.95 -19.40
CA ARG A 510 -5.38 6.90 -20.26
C ARG A 510 -6.88 6.76 -20.02
N ASP A 511 -7.31 6.91 -18.77
CA ASP A 511 -8.67 6.63 -18.34
C ASP A 511 -9.41 7.93 -18.00
N GLY A 512 -10.64 8.03 -18.49
CA GLY A 512 -11.52 9.18 -18.27
C GLY A 512 -11.17 10.45 -19.07
N PHE A 513 -10.00 10.51 -19.73
CA PHE A 513 -9.59 11.69 -20.49
C PHE A 513 -10.57 12.06 -21.59
N LEU A 514 -11.02 11.10 -22.41
CA LEU A 514 -11.96 11.38 -23.50
C LEU A 514 -13.26 12.00 -23.00
N ALA A 515 -13.78 11.51 -21.87
CA ALA A 515 -14.98 12.08 -21.25
C ALA A 515 -14.75 13.52 -20.75
N VAL A 516 -13.61 13.80 -20.09
CA VAL A 516 -13.26 15.14 -19.63
C VAL A 516 -13.03 16.08 -20.82
N PHE A 517 -12.31 15.62 -21.84
CA PHE A 517 -12.03 16.34 -23.06
C PHE A 517 -13.32 16.70 -23.80
N GLY A 518 -14.19 15.74 -24.10
CA GLY A 518 -15.47 15.97 -24.79
C GLY A 518 -16.37 16.94 -24.03
N ASN A 519 -16.46 16.80 -22.70
CA ASN A 519 -17.20 17.76 -21.86
C ASN A 519 -16.61 19.18 -21.91
N THR A 520 -15.28 19.29 -21.87
CA THR A 520 -14.59 20.58 -21.92
C THR A 520 -14.78 21.26 -23.28
N VAL A 521 -14.64 20.52 -24.38
CA VAL A 521 -14.87 21.03 -25.74
C VAL A 521 -16.31 21.50 -25.91
N ASN A 522 -17.30 20.68 -25.49
CA ASN A 522 -18.71 21.07 -25.54
C ASN A 522 -18.99 22.35 -24.74
N SER A 523 -18.43 22.46 -23.54
CA SER A 523 -18.57 23.67 -22.72
C SER A 523 -17.96 24.89 -23.40
N ILE A 524 -16.80 24.76 -24.05
CA ILE A 524 -16.16 25.88 -24.76
C ILE A 524 -16.99 26.28 -25.98
N VAL A 525 -17.45 25.33 -26.78
CA VAL A 525 -18.28 25.59 -27.97
C VAL A 525 -19.56 26.32 -27.58
N GLN A 526 -20.25 25.86 -26.54
CA GLN A 526 -21.45 26.54 -26.03
C GLN A 526 -21.17 27.97 -25.55
N GLN A 527 -20.00 28.21 -24.92
CA GLN A 527 -19.60 29.55 -24.50
C GLN A 527 -19.33 30.48 -25.68
N VAL A 528 -18.68 29.99 -26.73
CA VAL A 528 -18.42 30.79 -27.95
C VAL A 528 -19.74 31.13 -28.64
N GLN A 529 -20.66 30.16 -28.74
CA GLN A 529 -22.00 30.40 -29.30
C GLN A 529 -22.80 31.43 -28.48
N ALA A 530 -22.77 31.32 -27.14
CA ALA A 530 -23.48 32.25 -26.27
C ALA A 530 -22.89 33.66 -26.32
N ALA A 531 -21.57 33.79 -26.47
CA ALA A 531 -20.89 35.08 -26.58
C ALA A 531 -21.18 35.79 -27.92
N GLU A 532 -21.48 35.06 -28.99
CA GLU A 532 -21.89 35.63 -30.30
C GLU A 532 -23.35 36.12 -30.28
N LEU A 533 -24.19 35.58 -29.39
CA LEU A 533 -25.63 35.85 -29.32
C LEU A 533 -26.03 36.94 -28.32
N ASP A 534 -25.39 37.07 -27.14
CA ASP A 534 -25.69 38.15 -26.16
C ASP A 534 -24.67 38.28 -25.00
N PRO A 535 -24.08 39.47 -24.69
CA PRO A 535 -23.08 39.65 -23.62
C PRO A 535 -23.55 39.36 -22.18
N GLU A 536 -24.83 39.54 -21.86
CA GLU A 536 -25.37 39.25 -20.50
C GLU A 536 -25.40 37.73 -20.20
N THR A 537 -25.49 36.90 -21.24
CA THR A 537 -25.46 35.43 -21.12
C THR A 537 -24.07 34.93 -20.69
N GLY A 538 -23.01 35.65 -21.05
CA GLY A 538 -21.63 35.33 -20.66
C GLY A 538 -21.37 35.44 -19.15
N ILE A 539 -22.04 36.37 -18.46
CA ILE A 539 -21.96 36.52 -17.00
C ILE A 539 -22.67 35.37 -16.29
N ARG A 540 -23.79 34.90 -16.85
CA ARG A 540 -24.55 33.77 -16.31
C ARG A 540 -23.81 32.44 -16.47
N LEU A 541 -23.12 32.24 -17.60
CA LEU A 541 -22.19 31.12 -17.83
C LEU A 541 -20.97 31.17 -16.90
N HIS A 542 -20.51 32.36 -16.48
CA HIS A 542 -19.44 32.50 -15.48
C HIS A 542 -19.88 32.05 -14.08
N VAL A 543 -21.17 32.21 -13.75
CA VAL A 543 -21.75 31.67 -12.51
C VAL A 543 -21.92 30.15 -12.60
N GLU A 544 -22.32 29.61 -13.75
CA GLU A 544 -22.33 28.15 -14.02
C GLU A 544 -20.91 27.55 -14.02
N ARG A 545 -19.86 28.34 -14.32
CA ARG A 545 -18.44 27.95 -14.15
C ARG A 545 -18.05 27.79 -12.69
N LEU A 546 -18.57 28.60 -11.76
CA LEU A 546 -18.34 28.39 -10.33
C LEU A 546 -19.00 27.10 -9.84
N THR A 547 -20.19 26.79 -10.37
CA THR A 547 -20.90 25.52 -10.07
C THR A 547 -20.23 24.32 -10.75
N SER A 548 -19.74 24.46 -11.97
CA SER A 548 -19.02 23.42 -12.72
C SER A 548 -17.59 23.21 -12.21
N MET A 549 -16.93 24.22 -11.65
CA MET A 549 -15.68 24.05 -10.90
C MET A 549 -15.93 23.25 -9.61
N HIS A 550 -17.10 23.41 -8.99
CA HIS A 550 -17.52 22.62 -7.83
C HIS A 550 -17.84 21.16 -8.20
N ILE A 551 -18.48 20.95 -9.36
CA ILE A 551 -18.70 19.61 -9.93
C ILE A 551 -17.38 19.01 -10.45
N GLY A 552 -16.47 19.82 -10.96
CA GLY A 552 -15.13 19.43 -11.41
C GLY A 552 -14.24 18.99 -10.26
N THR A 553 -14.41 19.59 -9.07
CA THR A 553 -13.76 19.09 -7.84
C THR A 553 -14.36 17.76 -7.40
N GLN A 554 -15.68 17.57 -7.52
CA GLN A 554 -16.30 16.25 -7.31
C GLN A 554 -15.88 15.20 -8.35
N ARG A 555 -15.73 15.56 -9.62
CA ARG A 555 -15.25 14.68 -10.68
C ARG A 555 -13.75 14.41 -10.60
N TYR A 556 -12.95 15.34 -10.09
CA TYR A 556 -11.55 15.10 -9.75
C TYR A 556 -11.44 14.08 -8.60
N VAL A 557 -12.37 14.14 -7.64
CA VAL A 557 -12.50 13.12 -6.59
C VAL A 557 -12.93 11.76 -7.15
N GLU A 558 -13.86 11.72 -8.12
CA GLU A 558 -14.22 10.48 -8.84
C GLU A 558 -13.07 9.96 -9.73
N ALA A 559 -12.31 10.85 -10.37
CA ALA A 559 -11.14 10.50 -11.16
C ALA A 559 -9.99 9.97 -10.29
N LEU A 560 -9.83 10.49 -9.07
CA LEU A 560 -8.89 9.94 -8.07
C LEU A 560 -9.34 8.55 -7.59
N ALA A 561 -10.64 8.33 -7.40
CA ALA A 561 -11.18 7.00 -7.08
C ALA A 561 -10.97 6.01 -8.25
N THR A 562 -11.09 6.50 -9.49
CA THR A 562 -10.86 5.70 -10.70
C THR A 562 -9.37 5.41 -10.89
N GLN A 563 -8.47 6.37 -10.62
CA GLN A 563 -7.02 6.16 -10.63
C GLN A 563 -6.54 5.16 -9.55
N ILE A 564 -7.26 5.04 -8.44
CA ILE A 564 -6.98 4.01 -7.42
C ILE A 564 -7.38 2.62 -7.94
N GLU A 565 -8.51 2.52 -8.63
CA GLU A 565 -8.94 1.27 -9.28
C GLU A 565 -8.05 0.93 -10.49
N GLU A 566 -7.53 1.94 -11.18
CA GLU A 566 -6.54 1.84 -12.26
C GLU A 566 -5.20 1.30 -11.76
N LEU A 567 -4.73 1.78 -10.61
CA LEU A 567 -3.53 1.26 -9.97
C LEU A 567 -3.72 -0.19 -9.51
N ARG A 568 -4.94 -0.55 -9.08
CA ARG A 568 -5.33 -1.93 -8.77
C ARG A 568 -5.30 -2.82 -10.00
N ARG A 569 -5.93 -2.38 -11.10
CA ARG A 569 -5.93 -3.09 -12.39
C ARG A 569 -4.57 -3.13 -13.06
N SER A 570 -3.76 -2.08 -12.96
CA SER A 570 -2.38 -2.03 -13.46
C SER A 570 -1.47 -2.99 -12.67
N SER A 571 -1.70 -3.11 -11.36
CA SER A 571 -1.05 -4.14 -10.54
C SER A 571 -1.49 -5.54 -10.94
N GLU A 572 -2.79 -5.76 -11.17
CA GLU A 572 -3.34 -7.05 -11.64
C GLU A 572 -2.85 -7.41 -13.05
N MET A 573 -2.77 -6.44 -13.97
CA MET A 573 -2.23 -6.63 -15.33
C MET A 573 -0.71 -6.79 -15.33
N GLY A 574 0.01 -6.14 -14.41
CA GLY A 574 1.44 -6.39 -14.19
C GLY A 574 1.70 -7.81 -13.69
N ILE A 575 0.82 -8.33 -12.82
CA ILE A 575 0.83 -9.72 -12.36
C ILE A 575 0.47 -10.68 -13.49
N ALA A 576 -0.50 -10.33 -14.35
CA ALA A 576 -0.87 -11.12 -15.52
C ALA A 576 0.22 -11.13 -16.62
N ALA A 577 0.91 -10.00 -16.84
CA ALA A 577 2.05 -9.92 -17.77
C ALA A 577 3.27 -10.67 -17.25
N LEU A 578 3.51 -10.66 -15.93
CA LEU A 578 4.48 -11.55 -15.27
C LEU A 578 4.07 -13.02 -15.41
N SER A 579 2.78 -13.34 -15.28
CA SER A 579 2.24 -14.69 -15.51
C SER A 579 2.40 -15.15 -16.97
N GLN A 580 2.31 -14.23 -17.93
CA GLN A 580 2.46 -14.51 -19.36
C GLN A 580 3.93 -14.67 -19.76
N GLN A 581 4.84 -13.89 -19.16
CA GLN A 581 6.29 -14.08 -19.27
C GLN A 581 6.78 -15.37 -18.59
N LEU A 582 6.04 -15.87 -17.58
CA LEU A 582 6.26 -17.17 -16.97
C LEU A 582 5.62 -18.34 -17.76
N HIS A 583 4.93 -18.08 -18.88
CA HIS A 583 4.21 -19.07 -19.68
C HIS A 583 4.77 -19.29 -21.10
N GLU A 584 5.96 -18.77 -21.43
CA GLU A 584 6.71 -19.30 -22.57
C GLU A 584 7.40 -20.60 -22.16
N PRO A 585 7.01 -21.76 -22.72
CA PRO A 585 7.72 -23.00 -22.44
C PRO A 585 9.01 -23.01 -23.26
N GLU A 586 10.16 -22.74 -22.63
CA GLU A 586 11.41 -23.35 -23.07
C GLU A 586 11.28 -24.86 -22.86
N ALA A 587 10.71 -25.52 -23.88
CA ALA A 587 10.58 -26.96 -23.93
C ALA A 587 11.96 -27.60 -24.14
N GLU A 588 12.76 -27.77 -23.08
CA GLU A 588 13.91 -28.70 -23.10
C GLU A 588 14.47 -29.19 -21.75
N THR A 589 13.85 -28.93 -20.59
CA THR A 589 14.33 -29.44 -19.28
C THR A 589 13.27 -30.15 -18.43
N ALA A 590 12.40 -30.93 -19.06
CA ALA A 590 11.57 -31.89 -18.33
C ALA A 590 12.44 -33.04 -17.79
N GLY A 591 12.79 -33.01 -16.50
CA GLY A 591 13.28 -34.21 -15.80
C GLY A 591 14.41 -34.06 -14.76
N ILE A 592 14.57 -32.92 -14.08
CA ILE A 592 15.62 -32.77 -13.04
C ILE A 592 15.05 -32.30 -11.69
N LEU A 593 13.92 -32.86 -11.26
CA LEU A 593 13.54 -32.79 -9.85
C LEU A 593 14.04 -34.04 -9.12
N PRO A 594 14.45 -33.95 -7.84
CA PRO A 594 14.74 -35.13 -7.04
C PRO A 594 13.53 -36.06 -6.94
N SER A 595 13.79 -37.37 -6.93
CA SER A 595 12.74 -38.40 -6.80
C SER A 595 11.91 -38.31 -5.52
N ALA A 596 12.39 -37.60 -4.49
CA ALA A 596 11.63 -37.32 -3.27
C ALA A 596 10.67 -36.12 -3.40
N ILE A 597 10.98 -35.14 -4.27
CA ILE A 597 10.23 -33.88 -4.40
C ILE A 597 9.21 -33.98 -5.54
N GLU A 598 9.58 -34.61 -6.64
CA GLU A 598 8.74 -34.78 -7.83
C GLU A 598 7.35 -35.36 -7.53
N PRO A 599 7.19 -36.43 -6.71
CA PRO A 599 5.87 -36.99 -6.40
C PRO A 599 4.95 -36.01 -5.67
N VAL A 600 5.50 -35.07 -4.89
CA VAL A 600 4.72 -34.09 -4.12
C VAL A 600 4.06 -33.08 -5.06
N PHE A 601 4.79 -32.59 -6.06
CA PHE A 601 4.26 -31.69 -7.08
C PHE A 601 3.31 -32.41 -8.03
N VAL A 602 3.67 -33.61 -8.50
CA VAL A 602 2.84 -34.41 -9.40
C VAL A 602 1.49 -34.74 -8.75
N ALA A 603 1.48 -35.17 -7.49
CA ALA A 603 0.23 -35.45 -6.77
C ALA A 603 -0.64 -34.19 -6.64
N THR A 604 -0.05 -33.06 -6.26
CA THR A 604 -0.80 -31.81 -6.05
C THR A 604 -1.36 -31.24 -7.35
N LEU A 605 -0.57 -31.25 -8.44
CA LEU A 605 -1.01 -30.80 -9.75
C LEU A 605 -2.02 -31.74 -10.39
N SER A 606 -1.89 -33.05 -10.20
CA SER A 606 -2.89 -34.03 -10.68
C SER A 606 -4.24 -33.78 -10.02
N GLU A 607 -4.27 -33.62 -8.69
CA GLU A 607 -5.51 -33.34 -7.98
C GLU A 607 -6.09 -31.95 -8.33
N LEU A 608 -5.26 -30.92 -8.50
CA LEU A 608 -5.75 -29.62 -8.98
C LEU A 608 -6.35 -29.73 -10.38
N ARG A 609 -5.71 -30.44 -11.31
CA ARG A 609 -6.22 -30.61 -12.67
C ARG A 609 -7.51 -31.43 -12.74
N GLU A 610 -7.66 -32.44 -11.89
CA GLU A 610 -8.92 -33.16 -11.73
C GLU A 610 -10.06 -32.22 -11.26
N LEU A 611 -9.75 -31.25 -10.38
CA LEU A 611 -10.71 -30.24 -9.93
C LEU A 611 -10.97 -29.16 -10.99
N THR A 612 -10.02 -28.90 -11.89
CA THR A 612 -10.09 -27.90 -12.96
C THR A 612 -10.46 -28.50 -14.31
N ASP A 613 -11.01 -29.73 -14.40
CA ASP A 613 -11.34 -30.39 -15.67
C ASP A 613 -12.58 -29.77 -16.36
N LEU A 614 -12.44 -28.49 -16.70
CA LEU A 614 -13.28 -27.72 -17.59
C LEU A 614 -13.25 -28.30 -19.00
N ARG A 615 -12.22 -29.07 -19.35
CA ARG A 615 -12.02 -29.59 -20.69
C ARG A 615 -13.03 -30.68 -21.00
N GLN A 616 -13.36 -31.52 -20.01
CA GLN A 616 -14.46 -32.46 -20.11
C GLN A 616 -15.81 -31.72 -20.23
N LEU A 617 -16.08 -30.74 -19.35
CA LEU A 617 -17.32 -29.93 -19.38
C LEU A 617 -17.50 -29.13 -20.68
N LEU A 618 -16.43 -28.54 -21.22
CA LEU A 618 -16.44 -27.83 -22.49
C LEU A 618 -16.53 -28.82 -23.66
N SER A 619 -15.84 -29.96 -23.61
CA SER A 619 -15.96 -30.97 -24.67
C SER A 619 -17.38 -31.52 -24.79
N THR A 620 -18.09 -31.70 -23.68
CA THR A 620 -19.51 -32.08 -23.65
C THR A 620 -20.40 -30.95 -24.14
N ALA A 621 -20.05 -29.68 -23.88
CA ALA A 621 -20.78 -28.52 -24.41
C ALA A 621 -20.67 -28.37 -25.94
N PHE A 622 -19.64 -28.94 -26.56
CA PHE A 622 -19.39 -28.91 -27.99
C PHE A 622 -19.58 -30.28 -28.67
N ASP A 623 -20.11 -31.28 -27.95
CA ASP A 623 -20.44 -32.60 -28.51
C ASP A 623 -21.82 -32.51 -29.21
N PRO A 624 -21.88 -32.64 -30.55
CA PRO A 624 -23.13 -32.45 -31.30
C PRO A 624 -24.20 -33.52 -31.04
N ASP A 625 -23.84 -34.64 -30.41
CA ASP A 625 -24.76 -35.76 -30.11
C ASP A 625 -25.38 -35.70 -28.70
N ASP A 626 -24.98 -34.75 -27.84
CA ASP A 626 -25.50 -34.60 -26.47
C ASP A 626 -26.46 -33.40 -26.38
N ASP A 627 -27.77 -33.68 -26.34
CA ASP A 627 -28.89 -32.72 -26.35
C ASP A 627 -29.05 -32.01 -24.97
N SER A 628 -27.93 -31.67 -24.33
CA SER A 628 -27.91 -31.11 -22.98
C SER A 628 -28.03 -29.57 -22.99
N ASP A 629 -29.28 -29.11 -23.13
CA ASP A 629 -29.70 -27.71 -22.92
C ASP A 629 -29.21 -27.11 -21.57
N ILE A 630 -28.79 -27.97 -20.64
CA ILE A 630 -28.32 -27.64 -19.29
C ILE A 630 -26.97 -26.90 -19.31
N VAL A 631 -26.01 -27.29 -20.16
CA VAL A 631 -24.66 -26.68 -20.17
C VAL A 631 -24.69 -25.30 -20.84
N HIS A 632 -25.43 -25.17 -21.92
CA HIS A 632 -25.68 -23.88 -22.56
C HIS A 632 -26.46 -22.93 -21.63
N THR A 633 -27.42 -23.45 -20.85
CA THR A 633 -28.15 -22.63 -19.86
C THR A 633 -27.27 -22.24 -18.67
N LEU A 634 -26.37 -23.10 -18.19
CA LEU A 634 -25.41 -22.77 -17.12
C LEU A 634 -24.39 -21.72 -17.55
N LEU A 635 -23.81 -21.85 -18.75
CA LEU A 635 -22.81 -20.91 -19.28
C LEU A 635 -23.40 -19.56 -19.69
N VAL A 636 -24.68 -19.50 -20.11
CA VAL A 636 -25.33 -18.25 -20.51
C VAL A 636 -26.01 -17.55 -19.33
N ARG A 637 -26.53 -18.30 -18.35
CA ARG A 637 -27.33 -17.74 -17.24
C ARG A 637 -26.53 -17.48 -15.96
N GLU A 638 -25.40 -18.16 -15.74
CA GLU A 638 -24.54 -17.99 -14.55
C GLU A 638 -23.08 -17.61 -14.88
N ARG A 639 -22.89 -16.71 -15.86
CA ARG A 639 -21.54 -16.25 -16.27
C ARG A 639 -20.66 -15.75 -15.12
N SER A 640 -21.20 -15.10 -14.10
CA SER A 640 -20.37 -14.52 -13.02
C SER A 640 -20.06 -15.51 -11.89
N ALA A 641 -20.95 -16.46 -11.58
CA ALA A 641 -20.84 -17.29 -10.38
C ALA A 641 -19.80 -18.42 -10.50
N LEU A 642 -19.53 -18.90 -11.72
CA LEU A 642 -18.57 -19.98 -11.97
C LEU A 642 -17.18 -19.46 -12.39
N LEU A 643 -17.08 -18.27 -12.98
CA LEU A 643 -15.81 -17.72 -13.43
C LEU A 643 -14.87 -17.36 -12.28
N GLU A 644 -15.39 -16.80 -11.18
CA GLU A 644 -14.54 -16.42 -10.03
C GLU A 644 -13.92 -17.65 -9.35
N PRO A 645 -14.67 -18.72 -8.99
CA PRO A 645 -14.08 -19.92 -8.40
C PRO A 645 -13.08 -20.63 -9.32
N LEU A 646 -13.37 -20.67 -10.64
CA LEU A 646 -12.45 -21.22 -11.63
C LEU A 646 -11.17 -20.40 -11.74
N GLY A 647 -11.28 -19.07 -11.70
CA GLY A 647 -10.12 -18.19 -11.63
C GLY A 647 -9.22 -18.51 -10.43
N VAL A 648 -9.81 -18.79 -9.27
CA VAL A 648 -9.05 -19.20 -8.07
C VAL A 648 -8.35 -20.55 -8.26
N LEU A 649 -9.00 -21.53 -8.89
CA LEU A 649 -8.38 -22.83 -9.20
C LEU A 649 -7.21 -22.70 -10.18
N PHE A 650 -7.37 -21.90 -11.24
CA PHE A 650 -6.28 -21.62 -12.19
C PHE A 650 -5.12 -20.86 -11.55
N MET A 651 -5.40 -19.87 -10.69
CA MET A 651 -4.37 -19.18 -9.94
C MET A 651 -3.61 -20.12 -8.99
N ALA A 652 -4.33 -21.04 -8.34
CA ALA A 652 -3.71 -22.06 -7.50
C ALA A 652 -2.79 -23.00 -8.30
N GLU A 653 -3.24 -23.49 -9.46
CA GLU A 653 -2.41 -24.32 -10.35
C GLU A 653 -1.17 -23.56 -10.85
N ALA A 654 -1.35 -22.33 -11.34
CA ALA A 654 -0.26 -21.49 -11.81
C ALA A 654 0.78 -21.21 -10.71
N LEU A 655 0.32 -20.99 -9.47
CA LEU A 655 1.20 -20.79 -8.32
C LEU A 655 2.01 -22.05 -8.00
N VAL A 656 1.40 -23.24 -8.06
CA VAL A 656 2.09 -24.52 -7.84
C VAL A 656 3.13 -24.78 -8.93
N LEU A 657 2.82 -24.47 -10.19
CA LEU A 657 3.77 -24.58 -11.31
C LEU A 657 4.96 -23.63 -11.14
N ALA A 658 4.71 -22.34 -10.87
CA ALA A 658 5.78 -21.37 -10.62
C ALA A 658 6.67 -21.77 -9.43
N PHE A 659 6.07 -22.39 -8.40
CA PHE A 659 6.84 -22.92 -7.27
C PHE A 659 7.67 -24.14 -7.67
N GLN A 660 7.13 -25.05 -8.48
CA GLN A 660 7.86 -26.19 -9.03
C GLN A 660 9.09 -25.73 -9.84
N ASP A 661 8.92 -24.72 -10.70
CA ASP A 661 10.01 -24.16 -11.50
C ASP A 661 11.08 -23.50 -10.63
N ALA A 662 10.66 -22.73 -9.62
CA ALA A 662 11.59 -22.11 -8.68
C ALA A 662 12.41 -23.15 -7.89
N VAL A 663 11.78 -24.26 -7.47
CA VAL A 663 12.45 -25.37 -6.77
C VAL A 663 13.37 -26.15 -7.72
N THR A 664 12.97 -26.34 -8.98
CA THR A 664 13.79 -26.97 -10.02
C THR A 664 15.06 -26.15 -10.27
N ASN A 665 14.90 -24.83 -10.45
CA ASN A 665 16.03 -23.90 -10.61
C ASN A 665 16.95 -23.86 -9.39
N TRP A 666 16.37 -23.87 -8.18
CA TRP A 666 17.12 -23.98 -6.93
C TRP A 666 17.96 -25.26 -6.86
N TYR A 667 17.43 -26.37 -7.36
CA TYR A 667 18.12 -27.66 -7.35
C TYR A 667 19.28 -27.70 -8.36
N ILE A 668 19.07 -27.16 -9.56
CA ILE A 668 20.05 -27.21 -10.67
C ILE A 668 21.29 -26.33 -10.41
N LEU A 669 21.20 -25.27 -9.59
CA LEU A 669 22.31 -24.35 -9.29
C LEU A 669 23.55 -25.06 -8.68
N PRO A 670 24.70 -25.19 -9.39
CA PRO A 670 25.76 -26.14 -9.00
C PRO A 670 26.68 -25.74 -7.82
N ASP A 671 26.77 -24.47 -7.42
CA ASP A 671 27.91 -23.99 -6.58
C ASP A 671 27.52 -23.20 -5.32
N THR A 672 26.37 -23.49 -4.72
CA THR A 672 25.92 -22.77 -3.50
C THR A 672 26.31 -23.51 -2.23
N PRO A 673 26.90 -22.84 -1.20
CA PRO A 673 27.15 -23.44 0.11
C PRO A 673 25.87 -24.07 0.69
N PRO A 674 25.95 -25.24 1.37
CA PRO A 674 24.78 -25.96 1.88
C PRO A 674 23.84 -25.11 2.77
N SER A 675 24.40 -24.22 3.60
CA SER A 675 23.64 -23.32 4.47
C SER A 675 22.83 -22.29 3.68
N THR A 676 23.45 -21.66 2.67
CA THR A 676 22.78 -20.71 1.77
C THR A 676 21.74 -21.42 0.91
N ARG A 677 22.00 -22.67 0.50
CA ARG A 677 21.06 -23.49 -0.26
C ARG A 677 19.79 -23.79 0.53
N LEU A 678 19.93 -24.19 1.80
CA LEU A 678 18.78 -24.43 2.71
C LEU A 678 18.03 -23.14 3.04
N TYR A 679 18.73 -22.02 3.23
CA TYR A 679 18.10 -20.72 3.44
C TYR A 679 17.25 -20.30 2.24
N THR A 680 17.78 -20.43 1.02
CA THR A 680 17.04 -20.12 -0.21
C THR A 680 15.81 -21.01 -0.37
N LEU A 681 15.93 -22.32 -0.10
CA LEU A 681 14.77 -23.23 -0.13
C LEU A 681 13.69 -22.80 0.86
N ARG A 682 14.05 -22.56 2.13
CA ARG A 682 13.12 -22.09 3.16
C ARG A 682 12.45 -20.79 2.78
N ARG A 683 13.19 -19.88 2.13
CA ARG A 683 12.66 -18.63 1.62
C ARG A 683 11.64 -18.87 0.51
N LEU A 684 11.92 -19.77 -0.44
CA LEU A 684 10.97 -20.17 -1.50
C LEU A 684 9.70 -20.80 -0.90
N CYS A 685 9.84 -21.74 0.05
CA CYS A 685 8.71 -22.35 0.73
C CYS A 685 7.85 -21.34 1.48
N ARG A 686 8.46 -20.42 2.26
CA ARG A 686 7.72 -19.35 2.95
C ARG A 686 7.04 -18.39 1.99
N MET A 687 7.70 -18.04 0.89
CA MET A 687 7.13 -17.16 -0.13
C MET A 687 5.92 -17.81 -0.78
N PHE A 688 5.99 -19.10 -1.10
CA PHE A 688 4.85 -19.86 -1.58
C PHE A 688 3.70 -19.90 -0.56
N GLU A 689 3.95 -20.24 0.72
CA GLU A 689 2.91 -20.27 1.75
C GLU A 689 2.28 -18.90 2.00
N ASN A 690 3.07 -17.83 1.91
CA ASN A 690 2.56 -16.47 2.01
C ASN A 690 1.64 -16.15 0.83
N ILE A 691 2.08 -16.40 -0.41
CA ILE A 691 1.30 -16.10 -1.62
C ILE A 691 0.03 -16.97 -1.67
N SER A 692 0.13 -18.25 -1.31
CA SER A 692 -1.01 -19.17 -1.27
C SER A 692 -2.03 -18.76 -0.20
N GLY A 693 -1.59 -18.12 0.89
CA GLY A 693 -2.44 -17.54 1.92
C GLY A 693 -3.31 -16.37 1.44
N TYR A 694 -2.90 -15.67 0.38
CA TYR A 694 -3.68 -14.57 -0.22
C TYR A 694 -4.69 -15.04 -1.28
N LEU A 695 -4.67 -16.32 -1.68
CA LEU A 695 -5.67 -16.83 -2.62
C LEU A 695 -7.07 -16.76 -1.98
N PRO A 696 -8.08 -16.20 -2.67
CA PRO A 696 -9.39 -15.97 -2.09
C PRO A 696 -10.21 -17.27 -2.07
N TYR A 697 -9.81 -18.25 -1.25
CA TYR A 697 -10.46 -19.57 -1.16
C TYR A 697 -11.95 -19.49 -0.77
N TYR A 698 -12.38 -18.41 -0.13
CA TYR A 698 -13.80 -18.18 0.20
C TYR A 698 -14.68 -18.05 -1.06
N VAL A 699 -14.10 -17.69 -2.21
CA VAL A 699 -14.82 -17.64 -3.49
C VAL A 699 -15.22 -19.06 -3.93
N LEU A 700 -14.44 -20.07 -3.55
CA LEU A 700 -14.78 -21.49 -3.82
C LEU A 700 -16.04 -21.94 -3.06
N ASP A 701 -16.44 -21.25 -1.98
CA ASP A 701 -17.69 -21.51 -1.28
C ASP A 701 -18.92 -21.15 -2.14
N GLY A 702 -18.75 -20.25 -3.13
CA GLY A 702 -19.78 -19.82 -4.07
C GLY A 702 -20.29 -20.93 -5.00
N ILE A 703 -19.48 -21.97 -5.22
CA ILE A 703 -19.86 -23.15 -6.02
C ILE A 703 -21.07 -23.91 -5.40
N ARG A 704 -21.35 -23.70 -4.10
CA ARG A 704 -22.47 -24.38 -3.40
C ARG A 704 -23.87 -23.95 -3.85
N VAL A 705 -24.02 -22.82 -4.56
CA VAL A 705 -25.33 -22.19 -4.78
C VAL A 705 -26.05 -22.68 -6.06
N THR A 706 -25.34 -23.27 -7.03
CA THR A 706 -25.93 -23.73 -8.30
C THR A 706 -26.35 -25.22 -8.21
N ARG A 707 -27.66 -25.50 -8.03
CA ARG A 707 -28.25 -26.80 -7.61
C ARG A 707 -28.31 -27.92 -8.68
N SER A 708 -28.15 -29.21 -8.29
CA SER A 708 -29.23 -30.20 -7.99
C SER A 708 -28.79 -31.69 -8.13
N ARG A 709 -29.20 -32.53 -7.17
CA ARG A 709 -29.36 -34.01 -7.19
C ARG A 709 -28.32 -34.87 -7.94
N SER A 710 -27.14 -35.10 -7.37
CA SER A 710 -26.37 -36.35 -7.51
C SER A 710 -25.27 -36.47 -6.43
N GLN A 711 -24.66 -37.66 -6.29
CA GLN A 711 -23.65 -38.00 -5.27
C GLN A 711 -22.39 -37.10 -5.29
N SER A 712 -22.17 -36.31 -6.34
CA SER A 712 -21.09 -35.31 -6.45
C SER A 712 -21.25 -34.07 -5.55
N SER A 713 -22.42 -33.89 -4.91
CA SER A 713 -22.68 -32.74 -4.03
C SER A 713 -21.84 -32.73 -2.74
N GLU A 714 -21.40 -33.89 -2.26
CA GLU A 714 -20.59 -33.97 -1.02
C GLU A 714 -19.11 -33.69 -1.28
N GLU A 715 -18.60 -34.07 -2.45
CA GLU A 715 -17.21 -33.81 -2.86
C GLU A 715 -16.98 -32.33 -3.19
N LEU A 716 -17.94 -31.69 -3.88
CA LEU A 716 -17.86 -30.26 -4.19
C LEU A 716 -18.03 -29.37 -2.95
N ALA A 717 -18.82 -29.79 -1.95
CA ALA A 717 -18.91 -29.08 -0.68
C ALA A 717 -17.61 -29.08 0.11
N LYS A 718 -16.72 -30.06 -0.13
CA LYS A 718 -15.39 -30.17 0.47
C LYS A 718 -14.30 -29.51 -0.39
N LEU A 719 -14.63 -28.98 -1.57
CA LEU A 719 -13.67 -28.42 -2.53
C LEU A 719 -12.83 -27.27 -1.96
N PRO A 720 -13.38 -26.28 -1.24
CA PRO A 720 -12.58 -25.23 -0.60
C PRO A 720 -11.58 -25.79 0.41
N THR A 721 -12.02 -26.76 1.22
CA THR A 721 -11.18 -27.45 2.21
C THR A 721 -10.12 -28.31 1.55
N ARG A 722 -10.46 -28.99 0.45
CA ARG A 722 -9.58 -29.86 -0.33
C ARG A 722 -8.49 -29.06 -1.04
N VAL A 723 -8.85 -27.97 -1.73
CA VAL A 723 -7.88 -27.06 -2.37
C VAL A 723 -6.97 -26.43 -1.31
N ARG A 724 -7.54 -25.97 -0.18
CA ARG A 724 -6.74 -25.43 0.93
C ARG A 724 -5.79 -26.47 1.54
N ALA A 725 -6.19 -27.74 1.63
CA ALA A 725 -5.33 -28.83 2.11
C ALA A 725 -4.26 -29.25 1.08
N LEU A 726 -4.57 -29.13 -0.22
CA LEU A 726 -3.64 -29.44 -1.31
C LEU A 726 -2.56 -28.37 -1.48
N VAL A 727 -2.95 -27.11 -1.43
CA VAL A 727 -2.03 -25.98 -1.60
C VAL A 727 -1.38 -25.59 -0.27
N GLY A 728 -2.16 -25.55 0.81
CA GLY A 728 -1.67 -25.22 2.15
C GLY A 728 -0.73 -26.29 2.70
N GLY A 729 0.48 -25.89 3.09
CA GLY A 729 1.51 -26.82 3.58
C GLY A 729 2.26 -27.57 2.48
N LEU A 730 2.05 -27.25 1.19
CA LEU A 730 2.89 -27.77 0.11
C LEU A 730 4.35 -27.35 0.28
N GLY A 731 4.60 -26.10 0.72
CA GLY A 731 5.95 -25.60 1.01
C GLY A 731 6.64 -26.40 2.12
N SER A 732 5.90 -26.76 3.18
CA SER A 732 6.42 -27.62 4.25
C SER A 732 6.70 -29.05 3.77
N ARG A 733 5.82 -29.64 2.96
CA ARG A 733 6.04 -30.99 2.38
C ARG A 733 7.26 -31.02 1.45
N VAL A 734 7.43 -29.99 0.64
CA VAL A 734 8.60 -29.83 -0.24
C VAL A 734 9.88 -29.62 0.57
N GLU A 735 9.83 -28.83 1.65
CA GLU A 735 10.99 -28.63 2.55
C GLU A 735 11.42 -29.97 3.18
N VAL A 736 10.49 -30.75 3.72
CA VAL A 736 10.76 -32.07 4.32
C VAL A 736 11.34 -33.03 3.27
N ALA A 737 10.75 -33.08 2.08
CA ALA A 737 11.25 -33.92 0.98
C ALA A 737 12.66 -33.52 0.53
N ALA A 738 12.94 -32.22 0.44
CA ALA A 738 14.25 -31.71 0.07
C ALA A 738 15.31 -31.96 1.16
N LEU A 739 14.96 -31.82 2.45
CA LEU A 739 15.85 -32.14 3.57
C LEU A 739 16.25 -33.63 3.58
N SER A 740 15.31 -34.51 3.25
CA SER A 740 15.59 -35.95 3.12
C SER A 740 16.56 -36.27 1.97
N THR A 741 16.52 -35.47 0.90
CA THR A 741 17.42 -35.62 -0.27
C THR A 741 18.84 -35.12 0.05
N LEU A 742 18.96 -34.08 0.87
CA LEU A 742 20.24 -33.46 1.22
C LEU A 742 20.98 -34.15 2.38
N GLY A 743 20.41 -35.22 2.96
CA GLY A 743 21.04 -36.01 4.02
C GLY A 743 21.22 -35.26 5.36
N ALA A 744 20.44 -34.19 5.59
CA ALA A 744 20.45 -33.46 6.85
C ALA A 744 19.54 -34.17 7.88
N PRO A 745 19.99 -34.43 9.12
CA PRO A 745 19.12 -34.96 10.16
C PRO A 745 18.01 -33.94 10.46
N GLY A 746 16.75 -34.42 10.42
CA GLY A 746 15.53 -33.63 10.58
C GLY A 746 15.27 -33.13 12.00
#